data_AF-A0A1E5ML81-F1
#
_entry.id   AF-A0A1E5ML81-F1
#
_cell.length_a   1.000
_cell.length_b   1.000
_cell.length_c   1.000
_cell.angle_alpha   90.00
_cell.angle_beta   90.00
_cell.angle_gamma   90.00
#
_symmetry.space_group_name_H-M   'P 1'
#
loop_
_entity.id
_entity.type
_entity.pdbx_description
1 polymer ?
#
loop_
_entity_poly.entity_id
_entity_poly.type
_entity_poly.pdbx_seq_one_letter_code
_entity_poly.pdbx_strand_id
1 'polypeptide(L)'
;MRSGRSRRSAGGDRQRRRDRRHGVVDRPLDRHRDGGLVGLRPLERRELRVEQRGRHVLVVAVGLPVGDQFVRAVEERDHQVRRGRPQPVAVDAPERGVRHHAPVPGGLDLGDACGARVEPRPPVLVGEGRALPHLLLVGRGVQVVGVDEGARLALLGEGVGQRLTDRRLAGAGDPHHEHGREDVAVGHPSTVRAVRFPSTVAATPVPSQGCGRTVAGGPQALETQDEGDDVAENEQPGDGGKANIGVVGLAVMGSNLARNLASREGNTVAVYNRTYARTQELVDEHGDMGFIASEDIDGFVASLAKPRTAIIMVQAGKGTDAVIGQLAERFEEGDIIVDGGNANFHDTIRREHDLRDKGLNFVGTGISGGEEGALKGPSIMPGGSDEAWETLGPILKSIAAVAEGEPCVTHVGTDGAGHFVKMVHNGIEYADMQLIAESYDLLRRVGRHSTDDLVKVFEQWNEGDLESYLIEITGEVLKQQDPESGKALVDVIRDEAGSKGTGVWTVQNAVGLGVPVSGIGEAVFARAVSSKPSQRAAVQQAFPDRPDVVDVPDGFEDDVRAALYASKVVAYAQGFDLIIAGAKEYDWDISLGDMAKIWRGGCIIRAQFLNRIVEAYDKDPELESLLVDPYFADAVKEGEAAWRRIVGIAAASGVPAPGFSSALAYFDSLASDRLPASLIQGLRDFFGAHTYQRIDKDGTFHTLWSDDDRREVEQEPSTH
;
A
#
# COMPACT_ATOMS: atom_id res chain seq x y z
N MET A 1 -31.68 54.01 -32.92
CA MET A 1 -31.50 54.87 -34.11
C MET A 1 -30.00 54.95 -34.46
N ARG A 2 -29.64 55.32 -35.71
CA ARG A 2 -28.37 55.93 -36.23
C ARG A 2 -27.04 55.74 -35.44
N SER A 3 -25.84 55.55 -36.03
CA SER A 3 -25.33 55.29 -37.40
C SER A 3 -23.78 55.35 -37.37
N GLY A 4 -22.96 54.68 -38.19
CA GLY A 4 -23.17 53.68 -39.26
C GLY A 4 -22.13 53.80 -40.41
N ARG A 5 -22.23 52.92 -41.44
CA ARG A 5 -21.55 52.97 -42.78
C ARG A 5 -20.04 52.61 -42.82
N SER A 6 -19.45 52.07 -43.90
CA SER A 6 -19.89 51.84 -45.31
C SER A 6 -19.14 50.65 -45.97
N ARG A 7 -19.80 49.64 -46.58
CA ARG A 7 -19.96 49.38 -48.05
C ARG A 7 -18.64 49.36 -48.88
N ARG A 8 -18.29 48.28 -49.63
CA ARG A 8 -18.80 47.78 -50.95
C ARG A 8 -18.00 46.49 -51.34
N SER A 9 -18.32 45.62 -52.32
CA SER A 9 -19.55 45.26 -53.07
C SER A 9 -19.33 44.10 -54.08
N ALA A 10 -20.34 43.22 -54.26
CA ALA A 10 -20.54 42.28 -55.40
C ALA A 10 -19.50 41.14 -55.62
N GLY A 11 -19.82 40.00 -56.24
CA GLY A 11 -21.13 39.45 -56.68
C GLY A 11 -20.98 38.38 -57.77
N GLY A 12 -21.84 37.35 -57.82
CA GLY A 12 -21.78 36.31 -58.86
C GLY A 12 -22.77 35.15 -58.64
N ASP A 13 -23.81 35.10 -59.47
CA ASP A 13 -24.90 34.11 -59.43
C ASP A 13 -24.65 32.95 -60.43
N ARG A 14 -24.95 31.70 -60.05
CA ARG A 14 -25.69 30.73 -60.90
C ARG A 14 -26.03 29.40 -60.22
N GLN A 15 -27.27 28.96 -60.45
CA GLN A 15 -27.85 27.68 -60.03
C GLN A 15 -27.51 26.53 -60.98
N ARG A 16 -27.62 25.28 -60.50
CA ARG A 16 -28.42 24.22 -61.15
C ARG A 16 -28.88 23.15 -60.16
N ARG A 17 -30.11 22.65 -60.35
CA ARG A 17 -30.77 21.58 -59.56
C ARG A 17 -30.77 20.26 -60.32
N ARG A 18 -30.63 19.13 -59.59
CA ARG A 18 -31.49 17.90 -59.59
C ARG A 18 -30.76 16.81 -58.78
N ASP A 19 -31.25 16.19 -57.69
CA ASP A 19 -32.58 15.75 -57.21
C ASP A 19 -32.95 14.30 -57.60
N ARG A 20 -33.52 13.55 -56.62
CA ARG A 20 -33.90 12.11 -56.56
C ARG A 20 -32.79 11.08 -56.22
N ARG A 21 -33.06 9.89 -55.62
CA ARG A 21 -33.92 9.43 -54.48
C ARG A 21 -33.94 7.87 -54.40
N HIS A 22 -33.85 7.31 -53.19
CA HIS A 22 -34.36 6.00 -52.71
C HIS A 22 -33.70 4.64 -53.13
N GLY A 23 -33.81 3.65 -52.22
CA GLY A 23 -33.30 2.25 -52.29
C GLY A 23 -32.02 2.04 -51.44
N VAL A 24 -31.94 1.42 -50.25
CA VAL A 24 -32.66 0.34 -49.51
C VAL A 24 -32.10 -1.08 -49.75
N VAL A 25 -31.97 -1.85 -48.64
CA VAL A 25 -31.56 -3.28 -48.45
C VAL A 25 -30.11 -3.55 -48.00
N ASP A 26 -30.02 -4.47 -47.03
CA ASP A 26 -28.92 -4.94 -46.19
C ASP A 26 -27.86 -5.88 -46.79
N ARG A 27 -26.65 -5.82 -46.19
CA ARG A 27 -25.73 -6.94 -45.85
C ARG A 27 -25.27 -7.87 -47.03
N PRO A 28 -24.49 -8.94 -46.76
CA PRO A 28 -23.07 -8.83 -46.43
C PRO A 28 -22.18 -9.66 -47.39
N LEU A 29 -20.85 -9.48 -47.34
CA LEU A 29 -19.90 -10.37 -48.01
C LEU A 29 -18.70 -10.71 -47.12
N ASP A 30 -18.73 -11.93 -46.58
CA ASP A 30 -17.54 -12.72 -46.26
C ASP A 30 -17.14 -13.51 -47.51
N ARG A 31 -15.82 -13.63 -47.77
CA ARG A 31 -15.21 -14.85 -48.33
C ARG A 31 -13.67 -14.83 -48.36
N HIS A 32 -13.09 -15.94 -47.90
CA HIS A 32 -11.76 -16.44 -48.29
C HIS A 32 -11.58 -16.54 -49.84
N ARG A 33 -10.39 -16.76 -50.43
CA ARG A 33 -9.19 -17.52 -49.98
C ARG A 33 -7.94 -17.22 -50.84
N ASP A 34 -6.86 -17.96 -50.54
CA ASP A 34 -5.65 -18.28 -51.33
C ASP A 34 -4.47 -17.29 -51.21
N GLY A 35 -3.20 -17.74 -51.13
CA GLY A 35 -2.73 -19.11 -50.88
C GLY A 35 -1.25 -19.38 -51.24
N GLY A 36 -0.45 -19.85 -50.26
CA GLY A 36 0.89 -20.43 -50.47
C GLY A 36 1.97 -19.91 -49.50
N LEU A 37 2.99 -20.63 -49.01
CA LEU A 37 3.35 -22.05 -48.84
C LEU A 37 4.90 -22.15 -48.72
N VAL A 38 5.47 -21.93 -47.53
CA VAL A 38 6.71 -22.57 -47.00
C VAL A 38 6.62 -22.43 -45.46
N GLY A 39 6.94 -23.39 -44.59
CA GLY A 39 7.31 -24.80 -44.80
C GLY A 39 7.88 -25.40 -43.51
N LEU A 40 7.04 -26.04 -42.69
CA LEU A 40 7.41 -26.54 -41.36
C LEU A 40 8.35 -27.75 -41.39
N ARG A 41 9.28 -27.83 -40.42
CA ARG A 41 9.98 -29.06 -40.03
C ARG A 41 9.76 -29.33 -38.54
N PRO A 42 9.38 -30.54 -38.13
CA PRO A 42 9.39 -30.91 -36.72
C PRO A 42 10.82 -31.19 -36.24
N LEU A 43 11.12 -30.84 -34.98
CA LEU A 43 12.33 -31.26 -34.29
C LEU A 43 11.95 -31.96 -32.99
N GLU A 44 11.91 -33.29 -33.02
CA GLU A 44 11.96 -34.09 -31.80
C GLU A 44 13.36 -33.98 -31.17
N ARG A 45 13.44 -33.52 -29.92
CA ARG A 45 14.49 -33.97 -28.99
C ARG A 45 13.93 -34.16 -27.60
N ARG A 46 14.07 -35.39 -27.09
CA ARG A 46 14.00 -35.71 -25.67
C ARG A 46 15.28 -35.26 -24.97
N GLU A 47 15.25 -35.35 -23.64
CA GLU A 47 16.41 -35.39 -22.74
C GLU A 47 17.27 -34.12 -22.67
N LEU A 48 17.05 -33.35 -21.59
CA LEU A 48 17.99 -33.38 -20.46
C LEU A 48 17.32 -32.83 -19.18
N ARG A 49 16.78 -33.72 -18.33
CA ARG A 49 16.62 -33.44 -16.90
C ARG A 49 17.97 -33.73 -16.24
N VAL A 50 18.59 -32.75 -15.58
CA VAL A 50 19.70 -32.97 -14.64
C VAL A 50 19.28 -32.47 -13.27
N GLU A 51 19.40 -33.35 -12.28
CA GLU A 51 18.86 -33.18 -10.94
C GLU A 51 19.87 -32.49 -10.01
N GLN A 52 19.66 -31.21 -9.67
CA GLN A 52 20.43 -30.55 -8.59
C GLN A 52 19.75 -30.72 -7.23
N ARG A 53 19.91 -31.90 -6.62
CA ARG A 53 19.64 -32.08 -5.18
C ARG A 53 20.75 -31.44 -4.34
N GLY A 54 20.63 -30.14 -4.08
CA GLY A 54 21.43 -29.45 -3.08
C GLY A 54 21.19 -30.04 -1.68
N ARG A 55 22.11 -30.86 -1.18
CA ARG A 55 22.09 -31.32 0.22
C ARG A 55 22.70 -30.25 1.10
N HIS A 56 21.91 -29.61 1.96
CA HIS A 56 22.44 -28.70 2.97
C HIS A 56 23.24 -29.50 4.02
N VAL A 57 24.55 -29.22 4.11
CA VAL A 57 25.41 -29.71 5.19
C VAL A 57 25.40 -28.66 6.29
N LEU A 58 24.66 -28.93 7.38
CA LEU A 58 24.61 -28.04 8.54
C LEU A 58 25.73 -28.38 9.51
N VAL A 59 26.72 -27.49 9.65
CA VAL A 59 27.73 -27.57 10.71
C VAL A 59 27.12 -27.02 12.00
N VAL A 60 26.65 -27.91 12.87
CA VAL A 60 26.10 -27.53 14.17
C VAL A 60 27.24 -27.34 15.18
N ALA A 61 27.45 -26.10 15.62
CA ALA A 61 28.29 -25.82 16.78
C ALA A 61 27.55 -26.25 18.06
N VAL A 62 28.17 -27.09 18.88
CA VAL A 62 27.59 -27.58 20.14
C VAL A 62 27.71 -26.47 21.21
N GLY A 63 26.57 -26.02 21.74
CA GLY A 63 26.53 -24.99 22.78
C GLY A 63 26.62 -25.55 24.21
N LEU A 64 27.23 -24.78 25.10
CA LEU A 64 27.18 -24.94 26.56
C LEU A 64 26.82 -23.57 27.21
N PRO A 65 26.33 -23.55 28.47
CA PRO A 65 25.18 -22.71 28.81
C PRO A 65 25.50 -21.26 29.23
N VAL A 66 24.46 -20.43 29.17
CA VAL A 66 24.41 -19.07 29.71
C VAL A 66 24.21 -19.11 31.22
N GLY A 67 25.00 -18.33 31.98
CA GLY A 67 24.85 -18.15 33.42
C GLY A 67 25.69 -16.97 33.96
N ASP A 68 25.00 -15.90 34.33
CA ASP A 68 25.40 -14.72 35.12
C ASP A 68 26.89 -14.36 35.31
N GLN A 69 27.27 -13.22 34.73
CA GLN A 69 27.89 -12.14 35.52
C GLN A 69 27.81 -10.75 34.86
N PHE A 70 27.40 -9.75 35.64
CA PHE A 70 27.79 -8.35 35.43
C PHE A 70 29.27 -8.16 35.80
N VAL A 71 30.00 -7.28 35.10
CA VAL A 71 30.73 -6.12 35.68
C VAL A 71 31.57 -5.40 34.61
N ARG A 72 31.69 -4.07 34.81
CA ARG A 72 32.63 -3.07 34.25
C ARG A 72 33.71 -3.55 33.25
N ALA A 73 33.89 -2.75 32.20
CA ALA A 73 35.19 -2.64 31.52
C ALA A 73 36.28 -2.14 32.49
N VAL A 74 37.46 -2.75 32.38
CA VAL A 74 38.72 -2.30 33.00
C VAL A 74 39.76 -2.26 31.89
N GLU A 75 40.48 -1.15 31.74
CA GLU A 75 41.68 -1.13 30.90
C GLU A 75 42.81 -1.89 31.61
N GLU A 76 43.28 -2.98 31.00
CA GLU A 76 44.68 -3.38 31.16
C GLU A 76 45.45 -3.09 29.88
N ARG A 77 46.60 -2.45 30.04
CA ARG A 77 47.60 -2.30 28.98
C ARG A 77 48.54 -3.48 29.05
N ASP A 78 49.03 -3.91 27.90
CA ASP A 78 50.40 -4.43 27.84
C ASP A 78 51.16 -3.81 26.66
N HIS A 79 52.49 -3.82 26.79
CA HIS A 79 53.43 -3.40 25.76
C HIS A 79 53.91 -4.67 24.99
N GLN A 80 54.72 -4.66 23.93
CA GLN A 80 55.66 -3.67 23.43
C GLN A 80 56.14 -3.99 21.99
N VAL A 81 55.87 -3.14 20.98
CA VAL A 81 56.65 -3.13 19.71
C VAL A 81 56.92 -1.69 19.28
N ARG A 82 58.03 -1.47 18.56
CA ARG A 82 58.75 -0.19 18.39
C ARG A 82 58.03 0.85 17.52
N ARG A 83 58.25 2.13 17.85
CA ARG A 83 57.77 3.31 17.09
C ARG A 83 58.56 3.53 15.79
N GLY A 84 57.84 3.75 14.68
CA GLY A 84 58.31 4.59 13.56
C GLY A 84 57.78 6.03 13.73
N ARG A 85 58.39 7.02 13.06
CA ARG A 85 57.87 8.41 13.04
C ARG A 85 56.84 8.58 11.91
N PRO A 86 55.68 9.22 12.16
CA PRO A 86 54.85 9.72 11.07
C PRO A 86 55.51 10.97 10.44
N GLN A 87 55.31 11.16 9.14
CA GLN A 87 55.72 12.35 8.41
C GLN A 87 54.51 12.81 7.58
N PRO A 88 54.06 14.08 7.69
CA PRO A 88 52.90 14.55 6.96
C PRO A 88 53.25 14.74 5.48
N VAL A 89 52.37 14.30 4.59
CA VAL A 89 52.41 14.59 3.16
C VAL A 89 51.25 15.54 2.85
N ALA A 90 51.56 16.69 2.26
CA ALA A 90 50.57 17.64 1.78
C ALA A 90 49.97 17.16 0.44
N VAL A 91 48.75 17.60 0.15
CA VAL A 91 48.07 17.35 -1.14
C VAL A 91 47.94 18.68 -1.86
N ASP A 92 48.63 18.81 -2.99
CA ASP A 92 48.54 19.97 -3.89
C ASP A 92 47.72 19.67 -5.15
N ALA A 93 47.21 20.72 -5.78
CA ALA A 93 46.25 20.66 -6.88
C ALA A 93 46.87 20.30 -8.25
N PRO A 94 46.08 19.79 -9.23
CA PRO A 94 46.60 19.29 -10.50
C PRO A 94 46.76 20.38 -11.58
N GLU A 95 47.89 20.39 -12.27
CA GLU A 95 48.11 21.17 -13.51
C GLU A 95 48.31 20.26 -14.75
N ARG A 96 48.13 20.84 -15.94
CA ARG A 96 48.14 20.15 -17.25
C ARG A 96 49.50 20.29 -17.95
N GLY A 97 50.04 19.19 -18.49
CA GLY A 97 51.25 19.22 -19.34
C GLY A 97 51.35 17.98 -20.22
N VAL A 98 51.91 18.11 -21.44
CA VAL A 98 51.89 17.06 -22.47
C VAL A 98 53.25 16.95 -23.16
N ARG A 99 53.81 15.73 -23.31
CA ARG A 99 54.28 15.11 -24.59
C ARG A 99 55.20 13.88 -24.42
N HIS A 100 54.97 12.93 -25.34
CA HIS A 100 55.73 11.77 -25.80
C HIS A 100 57.17 11.48 -25.32
N HIS A 101 57.47 10.17 -25.16
CA HIS A 101 58.44 9.45 -26.01
C HIS A 101 58.13 7.92 -26.00
N ALA A 102 58.77 7.14 -26.89
CA ALA A 102 58.54 5.70 -27.11
C ALA A 102 59.82 5.04 -27.70
N PRO A 103 59.89 3.72 -27.96
CA PRO A 103 59.71 2.59 -27.04
C PRO A 103 60.95 1.63 -27.10
N VAL A 104 60.76 0.32 -27.33
CA VAL A 104 61.76 -0.77 -27.58
C VAL A 104 62.60 -1.21 -26.34
N PRO A 105 63.25 -2.40 -26.32
CA PRO A 105 62.60 -3.62 -25.78
C PRO A 105 63.41 -4.40 -24.71
N GLY A 106 62.78 -5.42 -24.11
CA GLY A 106 63.49 -6.48 -23.37
C GLY A 106 62.51 -7.44 -22.68
N GLY A 107 62.46 -8.70 -23.14
CA GLY A 107 61.60 -9.73 -22.54
C GLY A 107 62.41 -10.79 -21.78
N LEU A 108 61.79 -11.38 -20.77
CA LEU A 108 62.14 -12.71 -20.25
C LEU A 108 60.84 -13.41 -19.85
N ASP A 109 60.71 -14.66 -20.31
CA ASP A 109 59.63 -15.59 -19.96
C ASP A 109 59.97 -16.37 -18.68
N LEU A 110 58.95 -16.72 -17.88
CA LEU A 110 58.90 -17.90 -16.99
C LEU A 110 57.65 -17.89 -16.09
N GLY A 111 56.83 -18.95 -16.18
CA GLY A 111 56.08 -19.47 -15.02
C GLY A 111 54.56 -19.27 -15.02
N ASP A 112 53.83 -20.31 -15.44
CA ASP A 112 52.36 -20.39 -15.40
C ASP A 112 51.85 -20.81 -14.00
N ALA A 113 50.74 -20.22 -13.53
CA ALA A 113 50.05 -20.60 -12.29
C ALA A 113 48.63 -20.02 -12.17
N CYS A 114 47.62 -20.72 -12.73
CA CYS A 114 46.21 -20.37 -12.52
C CYS A 114 45.79 -20.41 -11.03
N GLY A 115 45.05 -19.39 -10.58
CA GLY A 115 44.51 -19.34 -9.21
C GLY A 115 43.52 -18.19 -9.02
N ALA A 116 42.28 -18.38 -9.46
CA ALA A 116 41.22 -17.38 -9.31
C ALA A 116 40.88 -17.10 -7.84
N ARG A 117 41.06 -15.86 -7.39
CA ARG A 117 40.62 -15.40 -6.06
C ARG A 117 39.20 -14.83 -6.15
N VAL A 118 38.24 -15.53 -5.57
CA VAL A 118 36.92 -14.98 -5.23
C VAL A 118 36.98 -14.53 -3.77
N GLU A 119 36.89 -13.23 -3.53
CA GLU A 119 36.84 -12.69 -2.16
C GLU A 119 35.39 -12.70 -1.64
N PRO A 120 35.13 -13.30 -0.46
CA PRO A 120 33.79 -13.31 0.13
C PRO A 120 33.47 -11.95 0.75
N ARG A 121 32.28 -11.42 0.45
CA ARG A 121 31.73 -10.21 1.10
C ARG A 121 31.35 -10.50 2.56
N PRO A 122 31.40 -9.51 3.48
CA PRO A 122 31.10 -9.72 4.89
C PRO A 122 29.63 -10.14 5.14
N PRO A 123 29.37 -10.94 6.18
CA PRO A 123 28.02 -11.44 6.47
C PRO A 123 27.11 -10.35 7.06
N VAL A 124 25.85 -10.33 6.63
CA VAL A 124 24.79 -9.51 7.23
C VAL A 124 24.18 -10.26 8.42
N LEU A 125 24.13 -9.63 9.58
CA LEU A 125 23.51 -10.19 10.78
C LEU A 125 22.01 -9.90 10.80
N VAL A 126 21.18 -10.91 10.54
CA VAL A 126 19.72 -10.83 10.75
C VAL A 126 19.37 -11.48 12.08
N GLY A 127 18.91 -10.67 13.04
CA GLY A 127 18.46 -11.13 14.35
C GLY A 127 16.94 -11.15 14.44
N GLU A 128 16.34 -12.33 14.45
CA GLU A 128 14.90 -12.52 14.73
C GLU A 128 14.71 -13.60 15.80
N GLY A 129 13.76 -13.39 16.71
CA GLY A 129 13.66 -14.16 17.96
C GLY A 129 12.59 -15.27 17.95
N ARG A 130 12.77 -16.24 18.86
CA ARG A 130 11.78 -17.28 19.27
C ARG A 130 11.58 -18.49 18.33
N ALA A 131 12.66 -19.18 17.97
CA ALA A 131 12.63 -20.46 17.23
C ALA A 131 12.20 -21.71 18.06
N LEU A 132 11.33 -21.58 19.08
CA LEU A 132 10.98 -22.70 19.96
C LEU A 132 10.02 -23.77 19.38
N PRO A 133 9.07 -23.47 18.46
CA PRO A 133 8.17 -24.48 17.91
C PRO A 133 8.86 -25.52 17.01
N HIS A 134 10.00 -25.18 16.40
CA HIS A 134 10.56 -25.97 15.30
C HIS A 134 11.25 -27.28 15.76
N LEU A 135 11.74 -27.31 17.00
CA LEU A 135 12.57 -28.41 17.54
C LEU A 135 11.81 -29.73 17.76
N LEU A 136 10.47 -29.71 17.86
CA LEU A 136 9.67 -30.93 18.02
C LEU A 136 9.41 -31.68 16.69
N LEU A 137 9.68 -31.06 15.54
CA LEU A 137 9.32 -31.61 14.22
C LEU A 137 10.44 -32.42 13.52
N VAL A 138 11.68 -32.40 14.05
CA VAL A 138 12.83 -33.16 13.50
C VAL A 138 13.16 -34.38 14.39
N GLY A 139 12.15 -34.93 15.07
CA GLY A 139 12.30 -35.93 16.13
C GLY A 139 12.37 -37.40 15.72
N ARG A 140 12.54 -37.73 14.43
CA ARG A 140 12.67 -39.13 13.94
C ARG A 140 13.61 -39.22 12.73
N GLY A 141 14.73 -39.94 12.86
CA GLY A 141 15.52 -40.39 11.70
C GLY A 141 17.02 -40.08 11.65
N VAL A 142 17.73 -39.95 12.78
CA VAL A 142 19.20 -39.89 12.78
C VAL A 142 19.78 -40.97 13.71
N GLN A 143 20.78 -41.70 13.22
CA GLN A 143 21.49 -42.76 13.94
C GLN A 143 22.86 -42.25 14.38
N VAL A 144 23.17 -42.37 15.67
CA VAL A 144 24.44 -41.89 16.27
C VAL A 144 25.53 -42.95 16.15
N VAL A 145 26.76 -42.54 15.82
CA VAL A 145 27.94 -43.41 15.76
C VAL A 145 29.15 -42.69 16.39
N GLY A 146 29.68 -43.25 17.48
CA GLY A 146 30.94 -42.82 18.11
C GLY A 146 30.82 -41.77 19.22
N VAL A 147 31.52 -42.03 20.33
CA VAL A 147 31.79 -41.12 21.46
C VAL A 147 33.22 -41.43 21.93
N ASP A 148 33.96 -40.43 22.39
CA ASP A 148 35.20 -40.60 23.16
C ASP A 148 35.24 -39.55 24.29
N GLU A 149 35.95 -39.84 25.39
CA GLU A 149 35.83 -39.12 26.67
C GLU A 149 37.07 -38.32 27.08
N GLY A 150 36.87 -37.23 27.83
CA GLY A 150 37.95 -36.45 28.44
C GLY A 150 37.47 -35.62 29.63
N ALA A 151 37.67 -36.12 30.86
CA ALA A 151 37.09 -35.55 32.08
C ALA A 151 38.07 -34.76 32.96
N ARG A 152 37.56 -33.81 33.78
CA ARG A 152 37.77 -33.83 35.26
C ARG A 152 37.08 -32.70 36.07
N LEU A 153 36.87 -33.06 37.35
CA LEU A 153 36.59 -32.37 38.62
C LEU A 153 37.05 -30.89 38.81
N ALA A 154 36.61 -30.10 39.81
CA ALA A 154 35.47 -30.10 40.77
C ALA A 154 35.58 -28.88 41.77
N LEU A 155 34.70 -28.81 42.79
CA LEU A 155 34.71 -28.01 44.05
C LEU A 155 34.04 -26.60 43.99
N LEU A 156 32.96 -26.33 44.75
CA LEU A 156 32.83 -25.75 46.13
C LEU A 156 33.26 -24.26 46.28
N GLY A 157 32.54 -23.35 46.98
CA GLY A 157 31.23 -23.40 47.66
C GLY A 157 30.96 -22.17 48.59
N GLU A 158 29.69 -21.90 48.94
CA GLU A 158 29.12 -21.08 50.08
C GLU A 158 29.62 -19.64 50.43
N GLY A 159 28.74 -18.76 50.99
CA GLY A 159 29.20 -17.57 51.76
C GLY A 159 28.29 -16.32 51.90
N VAL A 160 27.39 -16.29 52.91
CA VAL A 160 26.51 -15.16 53.33
C VAL A 160 27.26 -13.93 53.91
N GLY A 161 26.79 -12.67 53.77
CA GLY A 161 27.34 -11.55 54.61
C GLY A 161 26.86 -10.08 54.43
N GLN A 162 25.88 -9.66 55.22
CA GLN A 162 25.21 -8.33 55.38
C GLN A 162 26.09 -7.14 55.94
N ARG A 163 25.81 -5.86 55.57
CA ARG A 163 25.78 -4.56 56.38
C ARG A 163 26.46 -3.26 55.85
N LEU A 164 26.08 -2.13 56.47
CA LEU A 164 26.32 -0.68 56.16
C LEU A 164 27.45 -0.02 56.98
N THR A 165 28.00 1.13 56.53
CA THR A 165 28.19 2.40 57.32
C THR A 165 28.79 3.59 56.53
N ASP A 166 28.56 4.83 57.01
CA ASP A 166 29.02 6.14 56.45
C ASP A 166 30.49 6.54 56.77
N ARG A 167 31.04 7.56 56.06
CA ARG A 167 31.89 8.65 56.64
C ARG A 167 32.15 9.90 55.75
N ARG A 168 32.77 10.94 56.36
CA ARG A 168 32.98 12.36 55.94
C ARG A 168 34.45 12.79 56.19
N LEU A 169 35.09 13.89 55.75
CA LEU A 169 34.86 15.14 54.95
C LEU A 169 36.27 15.53 54.34
N ALA A 170 36.62 16.63 53.63
CA ALA A 170 36.04 17.94 53.27
C ALA A 170 36.25 18.23 51.74
N GLY A 171 36.47 19.41 51.11
CA GLY A 171 36.80 20.81 51.49
C GLY A 171 38.29 21.17 51.31
N ALA A 172 38.74 22.36 50.83
CA ALA A 172 38.06 23.59 50.36
C ALA A 172 39.03 24.49 49.52
N GLY A 173 38.57 25.54 48.82
CA GLY A 173 39.48 26.55 48.20
C GLY A 173 38.92 27.47 47.08
N ASP A 174 38.26 28.57 47.45
CA ASP A 174 38.01 29.80 46.64
C ASP A 174 39.14 30.85 46.89
N PRO A 175 39.22 32.10 46.33
CA PRO A 175 38.14 32.95 45.78
C PRO A 175 38.46 33.88 44.56
N HIS A 176 37.42 34.57 44.04
CA HIS A 176 37.28 36.06 43.84
C HIS A 176 36.21 36.37 42.75
N HIS A 177 35.02 36.91 43.05
CA HIS A 177 34.64 38.33 43.37
C HIS A 177 34.84 39.33 42.20
N GLU A 178 33.94 40.29 41.89
CA GLU A 178 32.47 40.53 42.06
C GLU A 178 32.10 41.77 41.15
N HIS A 179 30.97 42.48 41.06
CA HIS A 179 29.66 42.73 41.75
C HIS A 179 28.70 43.37 40.67
N GLY A 180 27.39 43.64 40.79
CA GLY A 180 26.33 43.45 41.80
C GLY A 180 25.05 42.84 41.15
N ARG A 181 23.77 42.98 41.58
CA ARG A 181 22.99 43.82 42.53
C ARG A 181 22.34 45.09 41.95
N GLU A 182 21.13 45.50 42.37
CA GLU A 182 20.28 45.21 43.57
C GLU A 182 18.86 44.70 43.15
N ASP A 183 18.23 43.69 43.79
CA ASP A 183 17.33 43.65 44.99
C ASP A 183 15.91 44.25 44.75
N VAL A 184 14.77 43.91 45.42
CA VAL A 184 14.40 43.36 46.74
C VAL A 184 13.11 42.48 46.57
N ALA A 185 13.01 41.21 47.02
CA ALA A 185 12.52 40.64 48.32
C ALA A 185 11.10 41.09 48.80
N VAL A 186 10.26 40.40 49.61
CA VAL A 186 10.30 39.31 50.65
C VAL A 186 8.90 38.58 50.63
N GLY A 187 8.59 37.34 51.08
CA GLY A 187 9.30 36.24 51.79
C GLY A 187 8.34 35.09 52.25
N HIS A 188 8.55 34.55 53.47
CA HIS A 188 7.92 33.36 54.11
C HIS A 188 7.93 33.52 55.67
N PRO A 189 7.52 32.58 56.58
CA PRO A 189 7.00 31.18 56.49
C PRO A 189 5.62 31.01 57.23
N SER A 190 5.01 29.88 57.66
CA SER A 190 5.52 28.68 58.39
C SER A 190 4.56 27.46 58.56
N THR A 191 5.08 26.25 58.27
CA THR A 191 5.06 24.99 59.09
C THR A 191 3.81 24.16 59.48
N VAL A 192 3.81 22.86 59.05
CA VAL A 192 3.71 21.60 59.89
C VAL A 192 2.31 21.23 60.51
N ARG A 193 1.76 19.98 60.55
CA ARG A 193 2.27 18.57 60.62
C ARG A 193 1.20 17.49 60.19
N ALA A 194 1.63 16.35 59.60
CA ALA A 194 1.28 14.90 59.82
C ALA A 194 -0.16 14.38 60.20
N VAL A 195 -0.63 13.12 59.98
CA VAL A 195 -0.17 11.89 59.28
C VAL A 195 -1.30 10.80 59.15
N ARG A 196 -1.35 10.04 58.05
CA ARG A 196 -1.90 8.65 57.76
C ARG A 196 -3.30 8.15 58.24
N PHE A 197 -4.08 7.62 57.27
CA PHE A 197 -4.68 6.24 57.12
C PHE A 197 -5.16 5.42 58.35
N PRO A 198 -6.25 4.59 58.26
CA PRO A 198 -6.45 3.55 57.22
C PRO A 198 -7.92 3.30 56.73
N SER A 199 -8.26 2.05 56.38
CA SER A 199 -9.23 1.65 55.31
C SER A 199 -10.54 0.96 55.76
N THR A 200 -11.37 0.59 54.75
CA THR A 200 -12.32 -0.56 54.64
C THR A 200 -13.77 -0.52 55.18
N VAL A 201 -14.62 -1.34 54.52
CA VAL A 201 -15.96 -1.90 54.88
C VAL A 201 -17.27 -1.18 54.42
N ALA A 202 -17.70 -1.54 53.20
CA ALA A 202 -18.99 -2.14 52.79
C ALA A 202 -20.43 -1.54 53.04
N ALA A 203 -21.21 -1.56 51.94
CA ALA A 203 -22.58 -2.11 51.77
C ALA A 203 -23.88 -1.42 52.30
N THR A 204 -24.70 -0.89 51.35
CA THR A 204 -26.20 -0.98 51.25
C THR A 204 -27.08 -0.32 52.36
N PRO A 205 -28.44 -0.31 52.30
CA PRO A 205 -29.42 -0.51 51.20
C PRO A 205 -30.54 0.60 51.04
N VAL A 206 -31.23 0.59 49.89
CA VAL A 206 -32.72 0.58 49.64
C VAL A 206 -33.65 0.99 50.82
N PRO A 207 -34.64 1.93 50.69
CA PRO A 207 -35.97 1.58 50.13
C PRO A 207 -36.87 2.67 49.47
N SER A 208 -38.05 2.23 49.04
CA SER A 208 -39.09 2.86 48.18
C SER A 208 -40.27 3.55 48.89
N GLN A 209 -41.01 4.41 48.17
CA GLN A 209 -42.44 4.76 48.32
C GLN A 209 -42.94 5.54 47.07
N GLY A 210 -44.22 5.58 46.66
CA GLY A 210 -45.44 4.87 47.11
C GLY A 210 -46.75 5.53 46.58
N CYS A 211 -47.89 4.81 46.57
CA CYS A 211 -49.26 5.23 46.13
C CYS A 211 -49.44 5.55 44.62
N GLY A 212 -50.60 5.36 43.98
CA GLY A 212 -51.93 4.76 44.33
C GLY A 212 -52.77 4.62 43.03
N ARG A 213 -54.00 4.08 42.95
CA ARG A 213 -55.06 3.77 43.93
C ARG A 213 -56.05 2.71 43.34
N THR A 214 -56.94 2.15 44.15
CA THR A 214 -58.04 1.21 43.78
C THR A 214 -59.21 1.94 43.04
N VAL A 215 -60.29 1.34 42.49
CA VAL A 215 -61.25 0.26 42.90
C VAL A 215 -62.04 -0.19 41.62
N ALA A 216 -62.74 -1.33 41.48
CA ALA A 216 -62.57 -2.78 41.77
C ALA A 216 -63.89 -3.53 41.40
N GLY A 217 -63.86 -4.80 40.94
CA GLY A 217 -65.09 -5.61 40.74
C GLY A 217 -64.90 -6.95 40.00
N GLY A 218 -65.35 -8.07 40.61
CA GLY A 218 -65.44 -9.42 40.01
C GLY A 218 -66.90 -9.90 39.91
N PRO A 219 -67.25 -11.21 40.03
CA PRO A 219 -66.41 -12.38 40.40
C PRO A 219 -66.67 -13.66 39.57
N GLN A 220 -66.27 -14.85 40.09
CA GLN A 220 -66.52 -16.24 39.62
C GLN A 220 -65.68 -16.65 38.39
N ALA A 221 -64.68 -17.55 38.43
CA ALA A 221 -64.29 -18.69 39.30
C ALA A 221 -64.96 -20.05 38.98
N LEU A 222 -64.12 -21.03 38.59
CA LEU A 222 -64.40 -22.46 38.54
C LEU A 222 -63.07 -23.26 38.61
N GLU A 223 -63.16 -24.45 39.21
CA GLU A 223 -62.15 -25.53 39.30
C GLU A 223 -61.91 -26.15 37.90
N THR A 224 -60.87 -26.91 37.54
CA THR A 224 -59.63 -27.50 38.13
C THR A 224 -58.68 -27.78 36.93
N GLN A 225 -57.46 -28.37 36.94
CA GLN A 225 -56.85 -29.44 37.75
C GLN A 225 -55.31 -29.44 37.56
N ASP A 226 -54.64 -30.53 37.96
CA ASP A 226 -53.17 -30.75 37.92
C ASP A 226 -52.67 -31.35 36.58
N GLU A 227 -51.37 -31.67 36.50
CA GLU A 227 -50.61 -32.28 35.37
C GLU A 227 -50.24 -31.30 34.22
N GLY A 228 -49.05 -31.36 33.61
CA GLY A 228 -47.86 -32.19 33.87
C GLY A 228 -46.64 -31.71 33.04
N ASP A 229 -45.45 -32.26 33.27
CA ASP A 229 -44.23 -31.89 32.52
C ASP A 229 -44.32 -32.30 31.04
N ASP A 230 -43.99 -31.38 30.13
CA ASP A 230 -43.37 -31.71 28.85
C ASP A 230 -42.40 -30.58 28.45
N VAL A 231 -41.16 -30.95 28.10
CA VAL A 231 -40.13 -29.98 27.72
C VAL A 231 -40.27 -29.70 26.23
N ALA A 232 -40.68 -28.49 25.88
CA ALA A 232 -40.71 -28.04 24.50
C ALA A 232 -39.28 -28.03 23.91
N GLU A 233 -38.95 -29.03 23.10
CA GLU A 233 -37.84 -28.92 22.14
C GLU A 233 -38.15 -27.75 21.19
N ASN A 234 -37.17 -26.89 20.93
CA ASN A 234 -37.37 -25.76 20.02
C ASN A 234 -37.63 -26.27 18.59
N GLU A 235 -38.88 -26.19 18.14
CA GLU A 235 -39.22 -26.36 16.73
C GLU A 235 -38.40 -25.36 15.90
N GLN A 236 -37.54 -25.87 15.00
CA GLN A 236 -36.80 -25.02 14.07
C GLN A 236 -37.80 -24.35 13.10
N PRO A 237 -37.85 -23.00 13.03
CA PRO A 237 -38.83 -22.32 12.21
C PRO A 237 -38.41 -22.29 10.73
N GLY A 238 -39.09 -23.09 9.90
CA GLY A 238 -39.23 -22.80 8.47
C GLY A 238 -38.61 -23.81 7.50
N ASP A 239 -39.35 -24.05 6.42
CA ASP A 239 -38.87 -24.63 5.17
C ASP A 239 -37.86 -23.65 4.53
N GLY A 240 -36.57 -23.89 4.79
CA GLY A 240 -35.49 -22.93 4.53
C GLY A 240 -35.23 -22.69 3.05
N GLY A 241 -35.76 -21.58 2.52
CA GLY A 241 -35.47 -21.12 1.16
C GLY A 241 -33.96 -20.93 0.95
N LYS A 242 -33.42 -21.46 -0.15
CA LYS A 242 -31.98 -21.46 -0.43
C LYS A 242 -31.43 -20.04 -0.65
N ALA A 243 -30.24 -19.78 -0.10
CA ALA A 243 -29.53 -18.52 -0.28
C ALA A 243 -29.03 -18.35 -1.73
N ASN A 244 -29.24 -17.18 -2.33
CA ASN A 244 -28.69 -16.86 -3.67
C ASN A 244 -27.19 -16.55 -3.62
N ILE A 245 -26.67 -16.14 -2.45
CA ILE A 245 -25.25 -15.85 -2.25
C ILE A 245 -24.81 -16.18 -0.82
N GLY A 246 -23.56 -16.60 -0.65
CA GLY A 246 -22.95 -16.86 0.65
C GLY A 246 -21.71 -16.00 0.92
N VAL A 247 -21.41 -15.76 2.19
CA VAL A 247 -20.18 -15.09 2.65
C VAL A 247 -19.40 -15.99 3.59
N VAL A 248 -18.13 -16.24 3.25
CA VAL A 248 -17.18 -17.04 4.04
C VAL A 248 -16.11 -16.15 4.65
N GLY A 249 -16.08 -16.08 5.98
CA GLY A 249 -15.14 -15.26 6.74
C GLY A 249 -15.80 -14.03 7.34
N LEU A 250 -16.12 -14.10 8.64
CA LEU A 250 -16.95 -13.10 9.34
C LEU A 250 -16.10 -12.25 10.30
N ALA A 251 -15.01 -11.69 9.77
CA ALA A 251 -14.38 -10.49 10.34
C ALA A 251 -15.19 -9.25 9.94
N VAL A 252 -14.88 -8.06 10.51
CA VAL A 252 -15.69 -6.83 10.33
C VAL A 252 -16.08 -6.54 8.87
N MET A 253 -15.12 -6.64 7.93
CA MET A 253 -15.40 -6.46 6.50
C MET A 253 -16.41 -7.46 5.93
N GLY A 254 -16.30 -8.75 6.30
CA GLY A 254 -17.18 -9.81 5.79
C GLY A 254 -18.55 -9.82 6.47
N SER A 255 -18.59 -9.54 7.78
CA SER A 255 -19.84 -9.28 8.52
C SER A 255 -20.60 -8.11 7.90
N ASN A 256 -19.94 -6.96 7.69
CA ASN A 256 -20.57 -5.79 7.10
C ASN A 256 -21.01 -5.99 5.65
N LEU A 257 -20.24 -6.74 4.85
CA LEU A 257 -20.65 -7.11 3.49
C LEU A 257 -21.87 -8.06 3.48
N ALA A 258 -21.92 -9.05 4.38
CA ALA A 258 -23.07 -9.93 4.53
C ALA A 258 -24.33 -9.18 4.95
N ARG A 259 -24.21 -8.25 5.92
CA ARG A 259 -25.28 -7.34 6.35
C ARG A 259 -25.76 -6.42 5.22
N ASN A 260 -24.84 -5.87 4.44
CA ASN A 260 -25.18 -5.08 3.25
C ASN A 260 -25.97 -5.92 2.23
N LEU A 261 -25.50 -7.12 1.91
CA LEU A 261 -26.23 -8.07 1.04
C LEU A 261 -27.63 -8.37 1.55
N ALA A 262 -27.78 -8.75 2.82
CA ALA A 262 -29.07 -9.09 3.43
C ALA A 262 -30.03 -7.90 3.55
N SER A 263 -29.50 -6.66 3.57
CA SER A 263 -30.31 -5.43 3.59
C SER A 263 -30.98 -5.08 2.25
N ARG A 264 -30.71 -5.82 1.16
CA ARG A 264 -31.26 -5.56 -0.18
C ARG A 264 -32.34 -6.58 -0.57
N GLU A 265 -33.44 -6.09 -1.13
CA GLU A 265 -34.49 -6.95 -1.69
C GLU A 265 -33.92 -7.90 -2.77
N GLY A 266 -34.39 -9.15 -2.76
CA GLY A 266 -33.94 -10.20 -3.68
C GLY A 266 -32.71 -11.00 -3.22
N ASN A 267 -32.05 -10.60 -2.14
CA ASN A 267 -30.98 -11.39 -1.52
C ASN A 267 -31.49 -12.25 -0.34
N THR A 268 -30.89 -13.42 -0.19
CA THR A 268 -30.96 -14.28 0.99
C THR A 268 -29.56 -14.85 1.20
N VAL A 269 -28.95 -14.56 2.35
CA VAL A 269 -27.50 -14.66 2.54
C VAL A 269 -27.12 -15.83 3.44
N ALA A 270 -26.35 -16.77 2.91
CA ALA A 270 -25.70 -17.79 3.72
C ALA A 270 -24.43 -17.23 4.39
N VAL A 271 -24.16 -17.59 5.64
CA VAL A 271 -23.00 -17.08 6.39
C VAL A 271 -22.23 -18.22 7.06
N TYR A 272 -20.92 -18.25 6.82
CA TYR A 272 -20.02 -19.26 7.37
C TYR A 272 -18.69 -18.66 7.83
N ASN A 273 -18.17 -19.17 8.96
CA ASN A 273 -16.83 -18.85 9.43
C ASN A 273 -16.22 -20.05 10.14
N ARG A 274 -14.96 -20.39 9.80
CA ARG A 274 -14.19 -21.52 10.36
C ARG A 274 -14.18 -21.57 11.91
N THR A 275 -14.30 -20.42 12.57
CA THR A 275 -14.60 -20.34 14.00
C THR A 275 -16.07 -19.96 14.16
N TYR A 276 -16.94 -20.94 14.40
CA TYR A 276 -18.40 -20.76 14.40
C TYR A 276 -18.90 -19.66 15.36
N ALA A 277 -18.18 -19.39 16.45
CA ALA A 277 -18.52 -18.29 17.37
C ALA A 277 -18.65 -16.91 16.68
N ARG A 278 -17.99 -16.66 15.53
CA ARG A 278 -18.18 -15.43 14.73
C ARG A 278 -19.45 -15.44 13.88
N THR A 279 -19.92 -16.64 13.49
CA THR A 279 -21.24 -16.81 12.88
C THR A 279 -22.32 -16.57 13.93
N GLN A 280 -22.16 -17.13 15.13
CA GLN A 280 -23.08 -16.93 16.24
C GLN A 280 -23.15 -15.45 16.66
N GLU A 281 -22.01 -14.77 16.83
CA GLU A 281 -21.93 -13.33 17.12
C GLU A 281 -22.72 -12.48 16.10
N LEU A 282 -22.59 -12.75 14.80
CA LEU A 282 -23.37 -12.07 13.75
C LEU A 282 -24.88 -12.36 13.85
N VAL A 283 -25.28 -13.57 14.18
CA VAL A 283 -26.70 -13.97 14.31
C VAL A 283 -27.32 -13.44 15.61
N ASP A 284 -26.56 -13.37 16.70
CA ASP A 284 -27.00 -12.85 17.99
C ASP A 284 -27.18 -11.31 17.92
N GLU A 285 -26.32 -10.61 17.16
CA GLU A 285 -26.42 -9.15 16.97
C GLU A 285 -27.39 -8.73 15.85
N HIS A 286 -27.51 -9.51 14.77
CA HIS A 286 -28.20 -9.14 13.52
C HIS A 286 -29.05 -10.26 12.88
N GLY A 287 -29.55 -11.20 13.68
CA GLY A 287 -30.42 -12.29 13.21
C GLY A 287 -31.75 -11.85 12.61
N ASP A 288 -32.18 -10.60 12.87
CA ASP A 288 -33.32 -9.94 12.23
C ASP A 288 -33.16 -9.78 10.71
N MET A 289 -31.92 -9.83 10.20
CA MET A 289 -31.59 -9.80 8.77
C MET A 289 -31.79 -11.16 8.05
N GLY A 290 -32.23 -12.22 8.75
CA GLY A 290 -32.63 -13.49 8.12
C GLY A 290 -31.48 -14.31 7.52
N PHE A 291 -30.29 -14.26 8.12
CA PHE A 291 -29.13 -15.03 7.67
C PHE A 291 -29.33 -16.56 7.75
N ILE A 292 -28.85 -17.29 6.74
CA ILE A 292 -28.74 -18.75 6.81
C ILE A 292 -27.35 -19.11 7.36
N ALA A 293 -27.27 -19.29 8.68
CA ALA A 293 -26.03 -19.68 9.35
C ALA A 293 -25.68 -21.16 9.11
N SER A 294 -24.40 -21.51 9.23
CA SER A 294 -23.95 -22.90 9.24
C SER A 294 -22.74 -23.10 10.15
N GLU A 295 -22.71 -24.23 10.87
CA GLU A 295 -21.60 -24.62 11.77
C GLU A 295 -20.37 -25.12 10.99
N ASP A 296 -20.60 -25.82 9.87
CA ASP A 296 -19.57 -26.33 8.98
C ASP A 296 -19.80 -25.88 7.52
N ILE A 297 -18.83 -26.20 6.66
CA ILE A 297 -18.86 -25.81 5.25
C ILE A 297 -19.78 -26.71 4.40
N ASP A 298 -20.09 -27.93 4.84
CA ASP A 298 -20.96 -28.84 4.11
C ASP A 298 -22.43 -28.37 4.22
N GLY A 299 -22.87 -27.92 5.40
CA GLY A 299 -24.12 -27.20 5.60
C GLY A 299 -24.19 -25.89 4.81
N PHE A 300 -23.11 -25.10 4.81
CA PHE A 300 -23.04 -23.86 4.04
C PHE A 300 -23.24 -24.10 2.54
N VAL A 301 -22.52 -25.06 1.93
CA VAL A 301 -22.64 -25.38 0.50
C VAL A 301 -24.00 -26.04 0.17
N ALA A 302 -24.62 -26.75 1.13
CA ALA A 302 -25.98 -27.26 1.00
C ALA A 302 -27.05 -26.15 1.04
N SER A 303 -26.83 -25.04 1.76
CA SER A 303 -27.77 -23.92 1.86
C SER A 303 -27.91 -23.08 0.58
N LEU A 304 -26.89 -23.10 -0.30
CA LEU A 304 -26.85 -22.27 -1.50
C LEU A 304 -27.79 -22.77 -2.62
N ALA A 305 -28.36 -21.83 -3.37
CA ALA A 305 -29.01 -22.04 -4.66
C ALA A 305 -27.97 -22.35 -5.74
N LYS A 306 -28.42 -22.75 -6.95
CA LYS A 306 -27.53 -23.00 -8.10
C LYS A 306 -27.71 -21.91 -9.18
N PRO A 307 -26.63 -21.44 -9.83
CA PRO A 307 -25.22 -21.72 -9.54
C PRO A 307 -24.81 -21.17 -8.16
N ARG A 308 -24.08 -21.98 -7.38
CA ARG A 308 -23.69 -21.62 -6.01
C ARG A 308 -22.70 -20.49 -6.05
N THR A 309 -23.02 -19.40 -5.36
CA THR A 309 -22.17 -18.19 -5.35
C THR A 309 -21.66 -17.93 -3.94
N ALA A 310 -20.34 -17.91 -3.75
CA ALA A 310 -19.73 -17.67 -2.43
C ALA A 310 -18.60 -16.64 -2.47
N ILE A 311 -18.73 -15.56 -1.68
CA ILE A 311 -17.70 -14.54 -1.49
C ILE A 311 -16.82 -14.89 -0.29
N ILE A 312 -15.52 -14.98 -0.52
CA ILE A 312 -14.49 -15.23 0.49
C ILE A 312 -13.96 -13.89 1.00
N MET A 313 -14.13 -13.64 2.30
CA MET A 313 -13.71 -12.42 3.02
C MET A 313 -12.68 -12.75 4.12
N VAL A 314 -11.67 -13.55 3.77
CA VAL A 314 -10.60 -14.00 4.70
C VAL A 314 -9.29 -13.25 4.48
N GLN A 315 -8.34 -13.40 5.41
CA GLN A 315 -6.99 -12.87 5.24
C GLN A 315 -6.27 -13.54 4.06
N ALA A 316 -5.79 -12.70 3.12
CA ALA A 316 -5.16 -13.12 1.88
C ALA A 316 -3.96 -14.08 2.07
N GLY A 317 -3.77 -14.95 1.07
CA GLY A 317 -2.74 -16.00 1.05
C GLY A 317 -3.32 -17.37 1.41
N LYS A 318 -2.55 -18.21 2.10
CA LYS A 318 -2.88 -19.62 2.36
C LYS A 318 -4.24 -19.87 3.04
N GLY A 319 -4.81 -18.88 3.73
CA GLY A 319 -6.17 -18.95 4.27
C GLY A 319 -7.23 -18.96 3.15
N THR A 320 -7.09 -18.09 2.17
CA THR A 320 -7.94 -18.03 0.97
C THR A 320 -7.84 -19.31 0.16
N ASP A 321 -6.62 -19.77 -0.19
CA ASP A 321 -6.43 -20.98 -1.00
C ASP A 321 -7.01 -22.24 -0.31
N ALA A 322 -6.98 -22.32 1.01
CA ALA A 322 -7.60 -23.42 1.76
C ALA A 322 -9.14 -23.39 1.68
N VAL A 323 -9.77 -22.21 1.77
CA VAL A 323 -11.23 -22.07 1.61
C VAL A 323 -11.65 -22.37 0.16
N ILE A 324 -10.90 -21.86 -0.83
CA ILE A 324 -11.11 -22.16 -2.25
C ILE A 324 -11.09 -23.68 -2.49
N GLY A 325 -10.10 -24.39 -1.93
CA GLY A 325 -10.01 -25.85 -2.03
C GLY A 325 -11.25 -26.56 -1.46
N GLN A 326 -11.67 -26.19 -0.25
CA GLN A 326 -12.82 -26.79 0.42
C GLN A 326 -14.16 -26.54 -0.33
N LEU A 327 -14.32 -25.36 -0.94
CA LEU A 327 -15.48 -25.06 -1.81
C LEU A 327 -15.41 -25.86 -3.12
N ALA A 328 -14.24 -25.88 -3.79
CA ALA A 328 -14.04 -26.59 -5.06
C ALA A 328 -14.14 -28.12 -4.96
N GLU A 329 -14.03 -28.70 -3.76
CA GLU A 329 -14.36 -30.11 -3.47
C GLU A 329 -15.86 -30.42 -3.49
N ARG A 330 -16.73 -29.39 -3.40
CA ARG A 330 -18.18 -29.51 -3.13
C ARG A 330 -19.06 -28.77 -4.15
N PHE A 331 -18.48 -27.84 -4.88
CA PHE A 331 -19.10 -27.10 -5.97
C PHE A 331 -19.20 -27.96 -7.24
N GLU A 332 -20.15 -27.62 -8.10
CA GLU A 332 -20.44 -28.30 -9.36
C GLU A 332 -20.21 -27.35 -10.55
N GLU A 333 -20.18 -27.91 -11.76
CA GLU A 333 -19.94 -27.15 -13.01
C GLU A 333 -20.88 -25.92 -13.12
N GLY A 334 -20.29 -24.75 -13.34
CA GLY A 334 -20.94 -23.44 -13.37
C GLY A 334 -20.99 -22.69 -12.03
N ASP A 335 -20.76 -23.33 -10.88
CA ASP A 335 -20.73 -22.66 -9.58
C ASP A 335 -19.57 -21.63 -9.48
N ILE A 336 -19.76 -20.57 -8.69
CA ILE A 336 -18.95 -19.33 -8.69
C ILE A 336 -18.30 -19.09 -7.33
N ILE A 337 -16.96 -19.07 -7.30
CA ILE A 337 -16.16 -18.69 -6.13
C ILE A 337 -15.60 -17.28 -6.33
N VAL A 338 -15.84 -16.38 -5.38
CA VAL A 338 -15.37 -14.98 -5.43
C VAL A 338 -14.36 -14.73 -4.33
N ASP A 339 -13.17 -14.23 -4.66
CA ASP A 339 -12.21 -13.73 -3.67
C ASP A 339 -12.42 -12.22 -3.51
N GLY A 340 -13.03 -11.79 -2.40
CA GLY A 340 -13.30 -10.39 -2.07
C GLY A 340 -12.19 -9.71 -1.26
N GLY A 341 -11.04 -10.39 -1.10
CA GLY A 341 -9.92 -9.93 -0.30
C GLY A 341 -9.11 -8.79 -0.94
N ASN A 342 -8.02 -8.42 -0.27
CA ASN A 342 -6.94 -7.68 -0.91
C ASN A 342 -5.87 -8.69 -1.35
N ALA A 343 -6.17 -9.46 -2.41
CA ALA A 343 -5.25 -10.45 -2.97
C ALA A 343 -4.24 -9.80 -3.93
N ASN A 344 -3.16 -10.53 -4.24
CA ASN A 344 -2.31 -10.23 -5.38
C ASN A 344 -3.00 -10.79 -6.64
N PHE A 345 -3.08 -10.01 -7.72
CA PHE A 345 -3.75 -10.44 -8.95
C PHE A 345 -3.05 -11.64 -9.63
N HIS A 346 -1.73 -11.83 -9.44
CA HIS A 346 -1.04 -13.05 -9.89
C HIS A 346 -1.56 -14.34 -9.23
N ASP A 347 -1.96 -14.27 -7.95
CA ASP A 347 -2.67 -15.38 -7.30
C ASP A 347 -4.06 -15.57 -7.90
N THR A 348 -4.70 -14.50 -8.38
CA THR A 348 -6.04 -14.56 -8.99
C THR A 348 -6.00 -15.22 -10.36
N ILE A 349 -5.06 -14.82 -11.24
CA ILE A 349 -4.80 -15.46 -12.54
C ILE A 349 -4.59 -16.97 -12.36
N ARG A 350 -3.73 -17.35 -11.42
CA ARG A 350 -3.48 -18.77 -11.09
C ARG A 350 -4.75 -19.48 -10.60
N ARG A 351 -5.46 -18.90 -9.61
CA ARG A 351 -6.69 -19.49 -9.04
C ARG A 351 -7.79 -19.65 -10.08
N GLU A 352 -7.91 -18.72 -11.02
CA GLU A 352 -8.86 -18.78 -12.12
C GLU A 352 -8.56 -19.99 -13.01
N HIS A 353 -7.33 -20.13 -13.50
CA HIS A 353 -6.92 -21.31 -14.27
C HIS A 353 -7.08 -22.62 -13.48
N ASP A 354 -6.66 -22.64 -12.21
CA ASP A 354 -6.78 -23.80 -11.30
C ASP A 354 -8.24 -24.25 -11.06
N LEU A 355 -9.24 -23.41 -11.39
CA LEU A 355 -10.67 -23.66 -11.18
C LEU A 355 -11.43 -23.84 -12.49
N ARG A 356 -11.07 -23.09 -13.55
CA ARG A 356 -11.61 -23.24 -14.91
C ARG A 356 -11.39 -24.66 -15.45
N ASP A 357 -10.23 -25.27 -15.17
CA ASP A 357 -9.93 -26.68 -15.48
C ASP A 357 -10.87 -27.70 -14.80
N LYS A 358 -11.70 -27.26 -13.84
CA LYS A 358 -12.71 -28.06 -13.12
C LYS A 358 -14.16 -27.69 -13.49
N GLY A 359 -14.35 -26.76 -14.44
CA GLY A 359 -15.66 -26.20 -14.77
C GLY A 359 -16.21 -25.23 -13.72
N LEU A 360 -15.35 -24.66 -12.85
CA LEU A 360 -15.74 -23.71 -11.81
C LEU A 360 -15.38 -22.29 -12.21
N ASN A 361 -16.30 -21.36 -11.99
CA ASN A 361 -16.07 -19.94 -12.22
C ASN A 361 -15.32 -19.32 -11.02
N PHE A 362 -14.32 -18.48 -11.30
CA PHE A 362 -13.58 -17.72 -10.27
C PHE A 362 -13.54 -16.24 -10.60
N VAL A 363 -13.73 -15.39 -9.58
CA VAL A 363 -13.77 -13.93 -9.74
C VAL A 363 -12.93 -13.24 -8.66
N GLY A 364 -11.90 -12.52 -9.07
CA GLY A 364 -11.12 -11.65 -8.18
C GLY A 364 -11.80 -10.29 -8.03
N THR A 365 -12.33 -9.97 -6.85
CA THR A 365 -13.19 -8.81 -6.64
C THR A 365 -12.59 -7.84 -5.62
N GLY A 366 -12.04 -6.74 -6.13
CA GLY A 366 -11.55 -5.67 -5.28
C GLY A 366 -12.67 -4.88 -4.62
N ILE A 367 -12.87 -5.03 -3.31
CA ILE A 367 -13.88 -4.26 -2.54
C ILE A 367 -13.21 -3.10 -1.80
N SER A 368 -13.64 -1.86 -2.03
CA SER A 368 -13.09 -0.64 -1.42
C SER A 368 -14.14 0.15 -0.64
N GLY A 369 -13.71 0.89 0.39
CA GLY A 369 -14.57 1.68 1.28
C GLY A 369 -14.41 1.44 2.78
N GLY A 370 -13.54 0.50 3.19
CA GLY A 370 -13.35 0.16 4.59
C GLY A 370 -14.60 -0.47 5.23
N GLU A 371 -14.65 -0.43 6.56
CA GLU A 371 -15.68 -1.14 7.34
C GLU A 371 -17.08 -0.53 7.15
N GLU A 372 -17.17 0.79 7.11
CA GLU A 372 -18.43 1.50 6.86
C GLU A 372 -18.88 1.38 5.40
N GLY A 373 -17.96 1.51 4.43
CA GLY A 373 -18.27 1.33 3.01
C GLY A 373 -18.79 -0.08 2.73
N ALA A 374 -18.18 -1.12 3.30
CA ALA A 374 -18.68 -2.49 3.18
C ALA A 374 -20.15 -2.64 3.62
N LEU A 375 -20.58 -1.91 4.67
CA LEU A 375 -21.94 -1.95 5.20
C LEU A 375 -22.95 -1.11 4.39
N LYS A 376 -22.57 0.10 3.97
CA LYS A 376 -23.49 1.07 3.36
C LYS A 376 -23.52 1.03 1.83
N GLY A 377 -22.37 0.75 1.23
CA GLY A 377 -22.13 0.85 -0.21
C GLY A 377 -20.63 0.97 -0.52
N PRO A 378 -19.95 -0.12 -0.90
CA PRO A 378 -18.55 -0.08 -1.30
C PRO A 378 -18.43 0.23 -2.80
N SER A 379 -17.20 0.53 -3.24
CA SER A 379 -16.81 0.42 -4.64
C SER A 379 -16.33 -1.01 -4.91
N ILE A 380 -16.76 -1.63 -6.01
CA ILE A 380 -16.57 -3.06 -6.26
C ILE A 380 -15.95 -3.26 -7.66
N MET A 381 -14.83 -3.98 -7.71
CA MET A 381 -13.99 -4.19 -8.90
C MET A 381 -13.85 -5.71 -9.21
N PRO A 382 -14.87 -6.38 -9.77
CA PRO A 382 -14.81 -7.79 -10.16
C PRO A 382 -14.10 -8.00 -11.51
N GLY A 383 -13.06 -8.85 -11.52
CA GLY A 383 -12.48 -9.45 -12.73
C GLY A 383 -12.73 -10.96 -12.75
N GLY A 384 -13.12 -11.50 -13.90
CA GLY A 384 -13.58 -12.89 -14.06
C GLY A 384 -14.30 -13.13 -15.39
N SER A 385 -14.95 -14.29 -15.55
CA SER A 385 -15.72 -14.62 -16.75
C SER A 385 -17.02 -13.82 -16.90
N ASP A 386 -17.46 -13.59 -18.14
CA ASP A 386 -18.77 -12.99 -18.45
C ASP A 386 -19.91 -13.81 -17.82
N GLU A 387 -19.79 -15.15 -17.85
CA GLU A 387 -20.72 -16.11 -17.26
C GLU A 387 -20.91 -15.88 -15.75
N ALA A 388 -19.82 -15.65 -15.01
CA ALA A 388 -19.90 -15.30 -13.60
C ALA A 388 -20.54 -13.92 -13.38
N TRP A 389 -20.29 -12.97 -14.28
CA TRP A 389 -20.86 -11.63 -14.24
C TRP A 389 -22.38 -11.59 -14.54
N GLU A 390 -22.92 -12.51 -15.35
CA GLU A 390 -24.38 -12.64 -15.53
C GLU A 390 -25.10 -12.88 -14.19
N THR A 391 -24.52 -13.71 -13.32
CA THR A 391 -25.06 -14.02 -11.98
C THR A 391 -24.68 -12.96 -10.94
N LEU A 392 -23.41 -12.54 -10.89
CA LEU A 392 -22.91 -11.61 -9.88
C LEU A 392 -23.35 -10.17 -10.12
N GLY A 393 -23.47 -9.74 -11.37
CA GLY A 393 -23.70 -8.35 -11.75
C GLY A 393 -24.92 -7.72 -11.06
N PRO A 394 -26.11 -8.35 -11.09
CA PRO A 394 -27.29 -7.85 -10.37
C PRO A 394 -27.08 -7.77 -8.85
N ILE A 395 -26.41 -8.76 -8.25
CA ILE A 395 -26.18 -8.86 -6.81
C ILE A 395 -25.20 -7.76 -6.35
N LEU A 396 -24.06 -7.62 -7.03
CA LEU A 396 -23.06 -6.61 -6.69
C LEU A 396 -23.59 -5.19 -6.94
N LYS A 397 -24.42 -4.98 -7.97
CA LYS A 397 -25.09 -3.69 -8.22
C LYS A 397 -26.09 -3.28 -7.14
N SER A 398 -26.71 -4.23 -6.42
CA SER A 398 -27.67 -3.90 -5.35
C SER A 398 -27.01 -3.42 -4.05
N ILE A 399 -25.75 -3.83 -3.80
CA ILE A 399 -24.99 -3.48 -2.59
C ILE A 399 -23.96 -2.36 -2.76
N ALA A 400 -23.55 -2.03 -3.99
CA ALA A 400 -22.55 -0.99 -4.26
C ALA A 400 -23.01 0.41 -3.80
N ALA A 401 -22.05 1.34 -3.64
CA ALA A 401 -22.37 2.77 -3.58
C ALA A 401 -23.05 3.23 -4.88
N VAL A 402 -23.77 4.36 -4.83
CA VAL A 402 -24.35 5.01 -6.01
C VAL A 402 -23.80 6.43 -6.10
N ALA A 403 -23.24 6.80 -7.26
CA ALA A 403 -22.70 8.13 -7.55
C ALA A 403 -23.21 8.59 -8.92
N GLU A 404 -23.65 9.85 -9.03
CA GLU A 404 -24.35 10.40 -10.21
C GLU A 404 -25.56 9.57 -10.70
N GLY A 405 -26.16 8.76 -9.80
CA GLY A 405 -27.25 7.83 -10.12
C GLY A 405 -26.81 6.45 -10.59
N GLU A 406 -25.51 6.20 -10.74
CA GLU A 406 -24.94 4.95 -11.24
C GLU A 406 -24.28 4.11 -10.11
N PRO A 407 -24.49 2.79 -10.05
CA PRO A 407 -23.80 1.91 -9.10
C PRO A 407 -22.28 1.91 -9.32
N CYS A 408 -21.51 1.95 -8.24
CA CYS A 408 -20.05 1.95 -8.22
C CYS A 408 -19.47 0.54 -8.41
N VAL A 409 -19.92 -0.15 -9.45
CA VAL A 409 -19.47 -1.48 -9.86
C VAL A 409 -19.67 -1.71 -11.36
N THR A 410 -18.64 -2.23 -12.02
CA THR A 410 -18.67 -2.71 -13.40
C THR A 410 -17.84 -3.99 -13.51
N HIS A 411 -18.00 -4.75 -14.60
CA HIS A 411 -17.07 -5.83 -14.91
C HIS A 411 -15.76 -5.22 -15.40
N VAL A 412 -14.66 -5.54 -14.73
CA VAL A 412 -13.36 -4.86 -14.94
C VAL A 412 -12.56 -5.48 -16.10
N GLY A 413 -12.85 -6.72 -16.45
CA GLY A 413 -12.08 -7.55 -17.38
C GLY A 413 -12.04 -9.00 -16.90
N THR A 414 -11.19 -9.82 -17.50
CA THR A 414 -11.04 -11.24 -17.11
C THR A 414 -10.15 -11.43 -15.88
N ASP A 415 -10.18 -12.64 -15.33
CA ASP A 415 -9.19 -13.17 -14.36
C ASP A 415 -8.71 -12.20 -13.25
N GLY A 416 -7.49 -11.68 -13.34
CA GLY A 416 -6.85 -10.82 -12.35
C GLY A 416 -7.25 -9.35 -12.39
N ALA A 417 -7.93 -8.88 -13.47
CA ALA A 417 -8.13 -7.46 -13.76
C ALA A 417 -8.73 -6.67 -12.58
N GLY A 418 -9.75 -7.23 -11.92
CA GLY A 418 -10.41 -6.62 -10.77
C GLY A 418 -9.49 -6.40 -9.55
N HIS A 419 -8.62 -7.37 -9.26
CA HIS A 419 -7.60 -7.22 -8.22
C HIS A 419 -6.43 -6.33 -8.66
N PHE A 420 -6.11 -6.28 -9.96
CA PHE A 420 -5.09 -5.37 -10.50
C PHE A 420 -5.52 -3.91 -10.37
N VAL A 421 -6.73 -3.56 -10.85
CA VAL A 421 -7.30 -2.21 -10.69
C VAL A 421 -7.42 -1.82 -9.22
N LYS A 422 -7.80 -2.76 -8.33
CA LYS A 422 -7.83 -2.50 -6.89
C LYS A 422 -6.43 -2.26 -6.28
N MET A 423 -5.40 -2.94 -6.77
CA MET A 423 -4.01 -2.66 -6.39
C MET A 423 -3.58 -1.26 -6.86
N VAL A 424 -4.02 -0.81 -8.04
CA VAL A 424 -3.77 0.57 -8.52
C VAL A 424 -4.51 1.61 -7.66
N HIS A 425 -5.80 1.42 -7.38
CA HIS A 425 -6.58 2.23 -6.42
C HIS A 425 -5.81 2.42 -5.11
N ASN A 426 -5.25 1.33 -4.54
CA ASN A 426 -4.50 1.40 -3.29
C ASN A 426 -3.11 2.06 -3.41
N GLY A 427 -2.54 2.16 -4.61
CA GLY A 427 -1.37 3.00 -4.86
C GLY A 427 -1.73 4.49 -4.88
N ILE A 428 -2.81 4.85 -5.57
CA ILE A 428 -3.35 6.22 -5.60
C ILE A 428 -3.75 6.67 -4.18
N GLU A 429 -4.43 5.81 -3.42
CA GLU A 429 -4.75 6.00 -1.99
C GLU A 429 -3.50 6.32 -1.16
N TYR A 430 -2.38 5.65 -1.42
CA TYR A 430 -1.14 5.90 -0.71
C TYR A 430 -0.54 7.27 -1.09
N ALA A 431 -0.57 7.63 -2.37
CA ALA A 431 -0.11 8.93 -2.87
C ALA A 431 -0.96 10.08 -2.31
N ASP A 432 -2.30 10.02 -2.42
CA ASP A 432 -3.20 11.04 -1.85
C ASP A 432 -2.93 11.27 -0.36
N MET A 433 -2.87 10.20 0.44
CA MET A 433 -2.56 10.31 1.87
C MET A 433 -1.19 10.97 2.13
N GLN A 434 -0.19 10.69 1.29
CA GLN A 434 1.16 11.26 1.43
C GLN A 434 1.19 12.75 1.05
N LEU A 435 0.50 13.14 -0.04
CA LEU A 435 0.41 14.54 -0.49
C LEU A 435 -0.38 15.41 0.50
N ILE A 436 -1.44 14.86 1.10
CA ILE A 436 -2.20 15.51 2.18
C ILE A 436 -1.34 15.65 3.44
N ALA A 437 -0.56 14.62 3.81
CA ALA A 437 0.37 14.70 4.93
C ALA A 437 1.49 15.74 4.71
N GLU A 438 2.01 15.85 3.48
CA GLU A 438 2.98 16.89 3.11
C GLU A 438 2.37 18.30 3.17
N SER A 439 1.13 18.47 2.73
CA SER A 439 0.38 19.74 2.88
C SER A 439 0.23 20.13 4.35
N TYR A 440 -0.27 19.21 5.17
CA TYR A 440 -0.42 19.39 6.63
C TYR A 440 0.91 19.78 7.29
N ASP A 441 2.00 19.09 6.96
CA ASP A 441 3.29 19.26 7.61
C ASP A 441 4.00 20.56 7.16
N LEU A 442 3.82 20.97 5.90
CA LEU A 442 4.26 22.28 5.39
C LEU A 442 3.48 23.43 6.02
N LEU A 443 2.14 23.35 6.06
CA LEU A 443 1.33 24.35 6.76
C LEU A 443 1.71 24.42 8.25
N ARG A 444 1.86 23.28 8.93
CA ARG A 444 2.17 23.25 10.36
C ARG A 444 3.57 23.75 10.70
N ARG A 445 4.62 23.34 9.96
CA ARG A 445 6.02 23.67 10.29
C ARG A 445 6.54 24.91 9.59
N VAL A 446 6.09 25.19 8.37
CA VAL A 446 6.56 26.32 7.56
C VAL A 446 5.58 27.50 7.63
N GLY A 447 4.28 27.25 7.41
CA GLY A 447 3.21 28.24 7.63
C GLY A 447 2.95 28.56 9.11
N ARG A 448 3.43 27.71 10.04
CA ARG A 448 3.29 27.84 11.50
C ARG A 448 1.83 27.78 12.01
N HIS A 449 0.94 27.16 11.23
CA HIS A 449 -0.48 27.01 11.58
C HIS A 449 -0.67 26.15 12.85
N SER A 450 -1.62 26.56 13.70
CA SER A 450 -2.09 25.71 14.80
C SER A 450 -3.03 24.61 14.29
N THR A 451 -3.30 23.58 15.09
CA THR A 451 -4.27 22.53 14.72
C THR A 451 -5.65 23.12 14.40
N ASP A 452 -6.10 24.10 15.19
CA ASP A 452 -7.36 24.81 14.97
C ASP A 452 -7.38 25.56 13.63
N ASP A 453 -6.23 26.00 13.10
CA ASP A 453 -6.13 26.66 11.80
C ASP A 453 -6.09 25.63 10.66
N LEU A 454 -5.35 24.53 10.84
CA LEU A 454 -5.31 23.42 9.90
C LEU A 454 -6.71 22.82 9.68
N VAL A 455 -7.53 22.70 10.72
CA VAL A 455 -8.94 22.30 10.60
C VAL A 455 -9.70 23.21 9.62
N LYS A 456 -9.63 24.54 9.81
CA LYS A 456 -10.31 25.52 8.93
C LYS A 456 -9.84 25.41 7.49
N VAL A 457 -8.53 25.23 7.28
CA VAL A 457 -7.92 25.11 5.94
C VAL A 457 -8.42 23.85 5.23
N PHE A 458 -8.41 22.69 5.89
CA PHE A 458 -8.91 21.45 5.29
C PHE A 458 -10.43 21.44 5.10
N GLU A 459 -11.21 22.08 6.00
CA GLU A 459 -12.65 22.32 5.79
C GLU A 459 -12.89 23.17 4.55
N GLN A 460 -12.21 24.32 4.42
CA GLN A 460 -12.34 25.22 3.27
C GLN A 460 -11.88 24.56 1.95
N TRP A 461 -10.84 23.73 1.98
CA TRP A 461 -10.40 22.97 0.79
C TRP A 461 -11.45 21.93 0.35
N ASN A 462 -12.21 21.36 1.29
CA ASN A 462 -13.29 20.41 0.97
C ASN A 462 -14.54 21.08 0.38
N GLU A 463 -14.70 22.40 0.51
CA GLU A 463 -15.73 23.19 -0.19
C GLU A 463 -15.35 23.52 -1.65
N GLY A 464 -14.12 23.18 -2.06
CA GLY A 464 -13.51 23.58 -3.34
C GLY A 464 -13.17 22.43 -4.28
N ASP A 465 -12.15 22.65 -5.11
CA ASP A 465 -11.65 21.69 -6.11
C ASP A 465 -11.01 20.42 -5.51
N LEU A 466 -10.65 20.45 -4.22
CA LEU A 466 -10.11 19.33 -3.46
C LEU A 466 -11.15 18.50 -2.71
N GLU A 467 -12.46 18.75 -2.91
CA GLU A 467 -13.55 17.93 -2.34
C GLU A 467 -13.25 16.44 -2.50
N SER A 468 -13.04 15.78 -1.36
CA SER A 468 -12.72 14.36 -1.30
C SER A 468 -12.82 13.81 0.11
N TYR A 469 -13.14 12.53 0.23
CA TYR A 469 -13.22 11.86 1.53
C TYR A 469 -11.92 11.93 2.35
N LEU A 470 -10.76 11.93 1.69
CA LEU A 470 -9.47 12.03 2.37
C LEU A 470 -9.21 13.43 2.94
N ILE A 471 -9.75 14.49 2.32
CA ILE A 471 -9.70 15.86 2.86
C ILE A 471 -10.73 16.01 3.99
N GLU A 472 -11.97 15.54 3.79
CA GLU A 472 -13.03 15.47 4.82
C GLU A 472 -12.53 14.85 6.14
N ILE A 473 -12.01 13.62 6.09
CA ILE A 473 -11.54 12.94 7.32
C ILE A 473 -10.24 13.52 7.86
N THR A 474 -9.46 14.26 7.07
CA THR A 474 -8.30 15.00 7.60
C THR A 474 -8.77 16.12 8.52
N GLY A 475 -9.85 16.83 8.15
CA GLY A 475 -10.52 17.77 9.05
C GLY A 475 -10.99 17.12 10.36
N GLU A 476 -11.70 15.99 10.28
CA GLU A 476 -12.20 15.27 11.47
C GLU A 476 -11.08 14.71 12.37
N VAL A 477 -10.01 14.16 11.79
CA VAL A 477 -8.85 13.66 12.55
C VAL A 477 -8.10 14.79 13.26
N LEU A 478 -8.03 15.99 12.67
CA LEU A 478 -7.42 17.16 13.29
C LEU A 478 -8.29 17.77 14.41
N LYS A 479 -9.63 17.66 14.31
CA LYS A 479 -10.56 18.08 15.38
C LYS A 479 -10.49 17.19 16.63
N GLN A 480 -10.18 15.90 16.46
CA GLN A 480 -10.23 14.93 17.55
C GLN A 480 -9.20 15.26 18.65
N GLN A 481 -9.66 15.36 19.89
CA GLN A 481 -8.80 15.54 21.07
C GLN A 481 -8.50 14.20 21.75
N ASP A 482 -7.32 14.08 22.33
CA ASP A 482 -6.96 12.99 23.24
C ASP A 482 -7.58 13.25 24.63
N PRO A 483 -8.47 12.36 25.13
CA PRO A 483 -9.12 12.54 26.43
C PRO A 483 -8.17 12.38 27.63
N GLU A 484 -6.97 11.82 27.46
CA GLU A 484 -6.01 11.65 28.57
C GLU A 484 -5.11 12.89 28.78
N SER A 485 -4.57 13.48 27.70
CA SER A 485 -3.69 14.65 27.79
C SER A 485 -4.34 16.00 27.45
N GLY A 486 -5.55 16.00 26.87
CA GLY A 486 -6.26 17.22 26.45
C GLY A 486 -5.64 17.93 25.25
N LYS A 487 -4.77 17.26 24.49
CA LYS A 487 -4.17 17.74 23.24
C LYS A 487 -4.99 17.32 22.03
N ALA A 488 -4.66 17.84 20.84
CA ALA A 488 -5.07 17.20 19.59
C ALA A 488 -4.52 15.76 19.53
N LEU A 489 -5.34 14.80 19.11
CA LEU A 489 -4.96 13.38 19.08
C LEU A 489 -3.78 13.12 18.13
N VAL A 490 -3.69 13.87 17.03
CA VAL A 490 -2.58 13.81 16.08
C VAL A 490 -1.21 14.12 16.71
N ASP A 491 -1.17 14.87 17.83
CA ASP A 491 0.07 15.23 18.54
C ASP A 491 0.57 14.13 19.49
N VAL A 492 -0.23 13.10 19.73
CA VAL A 492 0.12 11.94 20.57
C VAL A 492 0.13 10.61 19.80
N ILE A 493 -0.37 10.59 18.56
CA ILE A 493 -0.19 9.48 17.63
C ILE A 493 1.30 9.33 17.28
N ARG A 494 1.79 8.08 17.28
CA ARG A 494 3.16 7.73 16.93
C ARG A 494 3.34 7.76 15.41
N ASP A 495 4.40 8.43 14.94
CA ASP A 495 4.70 8.69 13.52
C ASP A 495 5.34 7.48 12.79
N GLU A 496 4.68 6.32 12.88
CA GLU A 496 5.12 5.06 12.29
C GLU A 496 4.00 4.44 11.45
N ALA A 497 3.89 4.88 10.20
CA ALA A 497 2.81 4.52 9.29
C ALA A 497 2.93 3.07 8.79
N GLY A 498 1.97 2.24 9.17
CA GLY A 498 1.88 0.86 8.69
C GLY A 498 1.55 0.74 7.20
N SER A 499 1.90 -0.40 6.62
CA SER A 499 1.45 -0.82 5.28
C SER A 499 0.91 -2.25 5.33
N LYS A 500 -0.17 -2.50 4.58
CA LYS A 500 -0.77 -3.83 4.39
C LYS A 500 -0.20 -4.56 3.14
N GLY A 501 0.84 -4.01 2.50
CA GLY A 501 1.53 -4.59 1.35
C GLY A 501 0.97 -4.20 -0.02
N THR A 502 -0.32 -3.84 -0.15
CA THR A 502 -0.94 -3.52 -1.45
C THR A 502 -0.24 -2.41 -2.23
N GLY A 503 0.07 -1.27 -1.60
CA GLY A 503 0.83 -0.19 -2.26
C GLY A 503 2.25 -0.61 -2.69
N VAL A 504 2.87 -1.56 -1.97
CA VAL A 504 4.17 -2.13 -2.36
C VAL A 504 4.02 -2.97 -3.64
N TRP A 505 2.93 -3.74 -3.76
CA TRP A 505 2.64 -4.48 -4.99
C TRP A 505 2.39 -3.55 -6.19
N THR A 506 1.76 -2.39 -6.00
CA THR A 506 1.58 -1.39 -7.06
C THR A 506 2.93 -0.95 -7.62
N VAL A 507 3.87 -0.57 -6.75
CA VAL A 507 5.24 -0.16 -7.13
C VAL A 507 6.02 -1.31 -7.77
N GLN A 508 5.92 -2.53 -7.22
CA GLN A 508 6.61 -3.71 -7.77
C GLN A 508 6.14 -4.07 -9.17
N ASN A 509 4.83 -4.05 -9.44
CA ASN A 509 4.30 -4.36 -10.76
C ASN A 509 4.53 -3.21 -11.75
N ALA A 510 4.50 -1.95 -11.31
CA ALA A 510 4.88 -0.82 -12.16
C ALA A 510 6.34 -0.91 -12.62
N VAL A 511 7.28 -1.27 -11.74
CA VAL A 511 8.68 -1.54 -12.12
C VAL A 511 8.78 -2.73 -13.08
N GLY A 512 7.95 -3.78 -12.91
CA GLY A 512 7.88 -4.91 -13.83
C GLY A 512 7.36 -4.56 -15.23
N LEU A 513 6.36 -3.68 -15.31
CA LEU A 513 5.73 -3.17 -16.54
C LEU A 513 6.48 -1.97 -17.16
N GLY A 514 7.55 -1.49 -16.54
CA GLY A 514 8.33 -0.33 -17.00
C GLY A 514 7.65 1.04 -16.78
N VAL A 515 6.58 1.12 -15.97
CA VAL A 515 5.78 2.34 -15.75
C VAL A 515 6.33 3.17 -14.56
N PRO A 516 6.70 4.45 -14.75
CA PRO A 516 7.29 5.27 -13.69
C PRO A 516 6.26 5.90 -12.74
N VAL A 517 5.72 5.12 -11.80
CA VAL A 517 4.78 5.58 -10.75
C VAL A 517 5.45 6.31 -9.57
N SER A 518 6.23 7.36 -9.85
CA SER A 518 7.13 8.01 -8.87
C SER A 518 6.45 8.46 -7.56
N GLY A 519 5.25 9.07 -7.63
CA GLY A 519 4.55 9.57 -6.45
C GLY A 519 4.02 8.45 -5.55
N ILE A 520 3.53 7.37 -6.16
CA ILE A 520 3.12 6.15 -5.45
C ILE A 520 4.35 5.46 -4.82
N GLY A 521 5.48 5.47 -5.52
CA GLY A 521 6.78 4.99 -5.02
C GLY A 521 7.23 5.71 -3.76
N GLU A 522 7.31 7.04 -3.81
CA GLU A 522 7.69 7.85 -2.64
C GLU A 522 6.69 7.74 -1.48
N ALA A 523 5.40 7.60 -1.74
CA ALA A 523 4.41 7.33 -0.69
C ALA A 523 4.63 5.99 0.03
N VAL A 524 5.16 4.97 -0.66
CA VAL A 524 5.58 3.71 -0.04
C VAL A 524 6.89 3.89 0.75
N PHE A 525 7.86 4.64 0.22
CA PHE A 525 9.14 4.88 0.90
C PHE A 525 9.01 5.78 2.14
N ALA A 526 8.16 6.81 2.10
CA ALA A 526 7.88 7.69 3.23
C ALA A 526 7.32 6.90 4.43
N ARG A 527 6.37 5.99 4.19
CA ARG A 527 5.87 5.05 5.21
C ARG A 527 7.01 4.17 5.76
N ALA A 528 7.83 3.60 4.88
CA ALA A 528 8.98 2.77 5.28
C ALA A 528 10.03 3.52 6.12
N VAL A 529 10.27 4.81 5.85
CA VAL A 529 11.16 5.69 6.62
C VAL A 529 10.56 6.07 7.98
N SER A 530 9.26 6.38 8.02
CA SER A 530 8.54 6.69 9.26
C SER A 530 8.72 5.56 10.29
N SER A 531 8.54 4.30 9.85
CA SER A 531 8.72 3.05 10.61
C SER A 531 10.17 2.69 10.98
N LYS A 532 11.10 3.65 11.00
CA LYS A 532 12.50 3.49 11.47
C LYS A 532 12.87 4.52 12.55
N PRO A 533 12.15 4.59 13.68
CA PRO A 533 12.36 5.61 14.71
C PRO A 533 13.80 5.67 15.23
N SER A 534 14.45 4.52 15.42
CA SER A 534 15.85 4.43 15.88
C SER A 534 16.85 4.95 14.85
N GLN A 535 16.58 4.74 13.55
CA GLN A 535 17.40 5.30 12.47
C GLN A 535 17.20 6.80 12.34
N ARG A 536 15.95 7.28 12.41
CA ARG A 536 15.60 8.71 12.42
C ARG A 536 16.27 9.43 13.60
N ALA A 537 16.18 8.89 14.81
CA ALA A 537 16.81 9.43 16.01
C ALA A 537 18.35 9.46 15.92
N ALA A 538 18.98 8.41 15.38
CA ALA A 538 20.44 8.39 15.18
C ALA A 538 20.91 9.45 14.17
N VAL A 539 20.15 9.68 13.08
CA VAL A 539 20.43 10.75 12.12
C VAL A 539 20.19 12.14 12.73
N GLN A 540 19.11 12.33 13.48
CA GLN A 540 18.84 13.58 14.23
C GLN A 540 19.95 13.91 15.23
N GLN A 541 20.51 12.91 15.91
CA GLN A 541 21.64 13.10 16.83
C GLN A 541 22.95 13.44 16.09
N ALA A 542 23.16 12.90 14.88
CA ALA A 542 24.34 13.16 14.07
C ALA A 542 24.28 14.52 13.33
N PHE A 543 23.08 15.01 13.03
CA PHE A 543 22.82 16.27 12.33
C PHE A 543 21.82 17.14 13.12
N PRO A 544 22.20 17.65 14.31
CA PRO A 544 21.33 18.48 15.14
C PRO A 544 21.06 19.84 14.50
N ASP A 545 22.06 20.38 13.78
CA ASP A 545 21.95 21.63 13.03
C ASP A 545 21.17 21.37 11.73
N ARG A 546 19.93 21.84 11.69
CA ARG A 546 19.04 21.81 10.52
C ARG A 546 18.89 23.23 9.93
N PRO A 547 18.51 23.37 8.65
CA PRO A 547 18.15 24.68 8.10
C PRO A 547 17.01 25.30 8.92
N ASP A 548 17.07 26.62 9.12
CA ASP A 548 15.94 27.40 9.62
C ASP A 548 14.78 27.37 8.60
N VAL A 549 13.55 27.48 9.11
CA VAL A 549 12.35 27.65 8.29
C VAL A 549 12.42 29.00 7.60
N VAL A 550 12.34 29.02 6.26
CA VAL A 550 12.38 30.27 5.48
C VAL A 550 11.09 31.08 5.64
N ASP A 551 11.18 32.39 5.44
CA ASP A 551 9.99 33.25 5.41
C ASP A 551 9.09 32.86 4.22
N VAL A 552 7.80 32.70 4.48
CA VAL A 552 6.78 32.35 3.48
C VAL A 552 6.25 33.60 2.76
N PRO A 553 5.87 33.49 1.47
CA PRO A 553 5.20 34.57 0.76
C PRO A 553 3.73 34.73 1.20
N ASP A 554 3.16 35.91 0.96
CA ASP A 554 1.70 36.08 0.97
C ASP A 554 1.05 35.07 0.01
N GLY A 555 0.01 34.35 0.46
CA GLY A 555 -0.65 33.31 -0.33
C GLY A 555 -0.02 31.91 -0.23
N PHE A 556 0.88 31.65 0.71
CA PHE A 556 1.49 30.33 0.92
C PHE A 556 0.46 29.18 1.08
N GLU A 557 -0.69 29.42 1.71
CA GLU A 557 -1.77 28.43 1.83
C GLU A 557 -2.35 28.02 0.47
N ASP A 558 -2.63 29.00 -0.40
CA ASP A 558 -3.06 28.76 -1.78
C ASP A 558 -1.96 28.08 -2.62
N ASP A 559 -0.69 28.39 -2.35
CA ASP A 559 0.43 27.72 -3.02
C ASP A 559 0.50 26.23 -2.65
N VAL A 560 0.31 25.87 -1.37
CA VAL A 560 0.22 24.47 -0.93
C VAL A 560 -1.01 23.79 -1.53
N ARG A 561 -2.16 24.48 -1.57
CA ARG A 561 -3.41 23.96 -2.18
C ARG A 561 -3.22 23.63 -3.66
N ALA A 562 -2.60 24.53 -4.42
CA ALA A 562 -2.31 24.35 -5.84
C ALA A 562 -1.24 23.27 -6.10
N ALA A 563 -0.20 23.19 -5.26
CA ALA A 563 0.79 22.12 -5.31
C ALA A 563 0.18 20.74 -5.04
N LEU A 564 -0.74 20.65 -4.08
CA LEU A 564 -1.52 19.44 -3.77
C LEU A 564 -2.37 19.01 -4.97
N TYR A 565 -3.13 19.93 -5.56
CA TYR A 565 -3.96 19.63 -6.73
C TYR A 565 -3.13 19.14 -7.93
N ALA A 566 -2.08 19.88 -8.32
CA ALA A 566 -1.22 19.49 -9.45
C ALA A 566 -0.52 18.14 -9.22
N SER A 567 -0.06 17.87 -7.99
CA SER A 567 0.54 16.58 -7.63
C SER A 567 -0.48 15.44 -7.63
N LYS A 568 -1.74 15.70 -7.24
CA LYS A 568 -2.84 14.73 -7.32
C LYS A 568 -3.12 14.34 -8.77
N VAL A 569 -3.15 15.31 -9.70
CA VAL A 569 -3.29 15.02 -11.15
C VAL A 569 -2.20 14.07 -11.62
N VAL A 570 -0.93 14.31 -11.28
CA VAL A 570 0.18 13.41 -11.63
C VAL A 570 0.05 12.03 -10.98
N ALA A 571 -0.35 11.94 -9.71
CA ALA A 571 -0.53 10.66 -9.02
C ALA A 571 -1.62 9.78 -9.66
N TYR A 572 -2.71 10.39 -10.15
CA TYR A 572 -3.75 9.68 -10.88
C TYR A 572 -3.30 9.34 -12.31
N ALA A 573 -2.62 10.26 -13.03
CA ALA A 573 -2.04 9.96 -14.35
C ALA A 573 -1.15 8.71 -14.29
N GLN A 574 -0.19 8.67 -13.36
CA GLN A 574 0.66 7.51 -13.10
C GLN A 574 -0.12 6.21 -12.81
N GLY A 575 -1.26 6.31 -12.12
CA GLY A 575 -2.16 5.19 -11.87
C GLY A 575 -2.86 4.69 -13.13
N PHE A 576 -3.38 5.60 -13.96
CA PHE A 576 -4.05 5.24 -15.21
C PHE A 576 -3.08 4.72 -16.28
N ASP A 577 -1.88 5.31 -16.40
CA ASP A 577 -0.78 4.80 -17.23
C ASP A 577 -0.42 3.34 -16.84
N LEU A 578 -0.45 3.01 -15.54
CA LEU A 578 -0.24 1.67 -15.03
C LEU A 578 -1.41 0.70 -15.35
N ILE A 579 -2.65 1.20 -15.41
CA ILE A 579 -3.80 0.41 -15.87
C ILE A 579 -3.66 0.09 -17.36
N ILE A 580 -3.30 1.08 -18.19
CA ILE A 580 -3.07 0.89 -19.63
C ILE A 580 -1.96 -0.15 -19.88
N ALA A 581 -0.83 -0.04 -19.18
CA ALA A 581 0.27 -1.00 -19.33
C ALA A 581 -0.09 -2.41 -18.85
N GLY A 582 -0.82 -2.53 -17.74
CA GLY A 582 -1.30 -3.83 -17.24
C GLY A 582 -2.32 -4.48 -18.18
N ALA A 583 -3.31 -3.73 -18.64
CA ALA A 583 -4.31 -4.18 -19.61
C ALA A 583 -3.65 -4.76 -20.87
N LYS A 584 -2.61 -4.08 -21.38
CA LYS A 584 -1.82 -4.49 -22.54
C LYS A 584 -0.96 -5.73 -22.32
N GLU A 585 -0.38 -5.93 -21.12
CA GLU A 585 0.46 -7.09 -20.81
C GLU A 585 -0.38 -8.37 -20.63
N TYR A 586 -1.59 -8.26 -20.05
CA TYR A 586 -2.45 -9.39 -19.70
C TYR A 586 -3.65 -9.60 -20.65
N ASP A 587 -3.72 -8.86 -21.76
CA ASP A 587 -4.78 -8.93 -22.79
C ASP A 587 -6.20 -8.65 -22.23
N TRP A 588 -6.30 -7.68 -21.31
CA TRP A 588 -7.56 -7.26 -20.70
C TRP A 588 -8.18 -6.04 -21.41
N ASP A 589 -9.48 -6.11 -21.72
CA ASP A 589 -10.28 -4.95 -22.12
C ASP A 589 -10.77 -4.20 -20.87
N ILE A 590 -10.09 -3.08 -20.51
CA ILE A 590 -10.40 -2.28 -19.31
C ILE A 590 -10.85 -0.88 -19.70
N SER A 591 -12.15 -0.60 -19.53
CA SER A 591 -12.73 0.73 -19.72
C SER A 591 -12.25 1.71 -18.63
N LEU A 592 -11.28 2.56 -18.98
CA LEU A 592 -10.69 3.57 -18.08
C LEU A 592 -11.74 4.56 -17.54
N GLY A 593 -12.66 5.00 -18.41
CA GLY A 593 -13.79 5.86 -18.02
C GLY A 593 -14.68 5.20 -16.98
N ASP A 594 -14.94 3.89 -17.09
CA ASP A 594 -15.75 3.19 -16.10
C ASP A 594 -14.98 2.90 -14.80
N MET A 595 -13.65 2.71 -14.85
CA MET A 595 -12.81 2.66 -13.64
C MET A 595 -12.90 3.97 -12.85
N ALA A 596 -12.90 5.12 -13.54
CA ALA A 596 -13.15 6.41 -12.89
C ALA A 596 -14.58 6.50 -12.33
N LYS A 597 -15.61 6.06 -13.07
CA LYS A 597 -17.02 6.09 -12.63
C LYS A 597 -17.23 5.30 -11.33
N ILE A 598 -16.64 4.10 -11.21
CA ILE A 598 -16.81 3.24 -10.02
C ILE A 598 -16.01 3.71 -8.79
N TRP A 599 -15.03 4.60 -8.95
CA TRP A 599 -14.31 5.19 -7.83
C TRP A 599 -15.01 6.45 -7.25
N ARG A 600 -15.95 7.08 -7.99
CA ARG A 600 -16.65 8.30 -7.55
C ARG A 600 -17.39 8.16 -6.21
N GLY A 601 -17.84 6.94 -5.88
CA GLY A 601 -18.56 6.64 -4.64
C GLY A 601 -18.02 5.37 -3.97
N GLY A 602 -18.29 5.23 -2.67
CA GLY A 602 -17.99 4.03 -1.89
C GLY A 602 -16.51 3.75 -1.60
N CYS A 603 -15.57 4.15 -2.46
CA CYS A 603 -14.14 3.93 -2.27
C CYS A 603 -13.49 4.95 -1.30
N ILE A 604 -12.20 4.77 -1.02
CA ILE A 604 -11.42 5.68 -0.17
C ILE A 604 -10.98 6.95 -0.94
N ILE A 605 -10.55 6.81 -2.19
CA ILE A 605 -10.07 7.93 -3.04
C ILE A 605 -11.20 8.73 -3.70
N ARG A 606 -12.43 8.62 -3.18
CA ARG A 606 -13.63 9.24 -3.75
C ARG A 606 -13.60 10.77 -3.58
N ALA A 607 -13.96 11.47 -4.65
CA ALA A 607 -13.75 12.91 -4.83
C ALA A 607 -14.52 13.43 -6.05
N GLN A 608 -15.01 14.68 -6.02
CA GLN A 608 -15.53 15.36 -7.21
C GLN A 608 -14.53 15.34 -8.38
N PHE A 609 -13.23 15.36 -8.06
CA PHE A 609 -12.11 15.18 -8.99
C PHE A 609 -12.29 14.01 -9.97
N LEU A 610 -12.89 12.89 -9.54
CA LEU A 610 -13.10 11.72 -10.40
C LEU A 610 -14.11 11.95 -11.54
N ASN A 611 -15.10 12.84 -11.36
CA ASN A 611 -16.01 13.20 -12.46
C ASN A 611 -15.24 13.86 -13.63
N ARG A 612 -14.12 14.55 -13.37
CA ARG A 612 -13.26 15.13 -14.42
C ARG A 612 -12.48 14.06 -15.19
N ILE A 613 -12.10 12.97 -14.53
CA ILE A 613 -11.47 11.82 -15.20
C ILE A 613 -12.49 11.07 -16.07
N VAL A 614 -13.74 10.97 -15.61
CA VAL A 614 -14.86 10.46 -16.43
C VAL A 614 -15.08 11.33 -17.66
N GLU A 615 -15.20 12.66 -17.49
CA GLU A 615 -15.35 13.62 -18.60
C GLU A 615 -14.20 13.55 -19.63
N ALA A 616 -12.97 13.28 -19.18
CA ALA A 616 -11.81 13.12 -20.07
C ALA A 616 -11.90 11.84 -20.91
N TYR A 617 -12.13 10.68 -20.30
CA TYR A 617 -12.19 9.40 -21.03
C TYR A 617 -13.50 9.17 -21.80
N ASP A 618 -14.64 9.73 -21.37
CA ASP A 618 -15.88 9.73 -22.17
C ASP A 618 -15.74 10.60 -23.44
N LYS A 619 -14.78 11.55 -23.46
CA LYS A 619 -14.45 12.40 -24.61
C LYS A 619 -13.37 11.79 -25.51
N ASP A 620 -12.35 11.17 -24.92
CA ASP A 620 -11.23 10.53 -25.62
C ASP A 620 -10.76 9.27 -24.84
N PRO A 621 -11.22 8.06 -25.23
CA PRO A 621 -10.82 6.81 -24.59
C PRO A 621 -9.34 6.43 -24.81
N GLU A 622 -8.65 7.03 -25.80
CA GLU A 622 -7.29 6.65 -26.21
C GLU A 622 -6.22 7.66 -25.73
N LEU A 623 -6.54 8.49 -24.72
CA LEU A 623 -5.61 9.46 -24.12
C LEU A 623 -4.27 8.84 -23.71
N GLU A 624 -3.19 9.31 -24.33
CA GLU A 624 -1.80 8.86 -24.06
C GLU A 624 -1.37 9.06 -22.60
N SER A 625 -1.94 10.06 -21.91
CA SER A 625 -1.90 10.21 -20.45
C SER A 625 -2.98 11.20 -20.00
N LEU A 626 -3.43 11.11 -18.75
CA LEU A 626 -4.41 12.04 -18.18
C LEU A 626 -3.97 13.51 -18.24
N LEU A 627 -2.65 13.76 -18.28
CA LEU A 627 -2.03 15.09 -18.33
C LEU A 627 -2.25 15.86 -19.64
N VAL A 628 -2.70 15.23 -20.73
CA VAL A 628 -2.93 15.90 -22.02
C VAL A 628 -4.39 16.29 -22.29
N ASP A 629 -5.33 15.90 -21.42
CA ASP A 629 -6.68 16.47 -21.48
C ASP A 629 -6.65 17.96 -21.08
N PRO A 630 -7.33 18.87 -21.81
CA PRO A 630 -7.30 20.31 -21.54
C PRO A 630 -7.67 20.73 -20.11
N TYR A 631 -8.57 20.03 -19.41
CA TYR A 631 -8.92 20.39 -18.03
C TYR A 631 -7.74 20.17 -17.09
N PHE A 632 -7.12 18.98 -17.17
CA PHE A 632 -5.96 18.64 -16.35
C PHE A 632 -4.70 19.39 -16.76
N ALA A 633 -4.51 19.61 -18.06
CA ALA A 633 -3.40 20.40 -18.60
C ALA A 633 -3.44 21.86 -18.13
N ASP A 634 -4.60 22.53 -18.19
CA ASP A 634 -4.73 23.90 -17.68
C ASP A 634 -4.62 23.96 -16.15
N ALA A 635 -5.21 23.01 -15.41
CA ALA A 635 -5.10 22.97 -13.94
C ALA A 635 -3.66 22.77 -13.44
N VAL A 636 -2.88 21.86 -14.05
CA VAL A 636 -1.45 21.66 -13.71
C VAL A 636 -0.63 22.91 -14.06
N LYS A 637 -0.91 23.55 -15.21
CA LYS A 637 -0.25 24.77 -15.69
C LYS A 637 -0.57 26.00 -14.84
N GLU A 638 -1.77 26.12 -14.29
CA GLU A 638 -2.12 27.15 -13.31
C GLU A 638 -1.41 26.90 -11.96
N GLY A 639 -1.33 25.64 -11.53
CA GLY A 639 -0.63 25.24 -10.30
C GLY A 639 0.90 25.24 -10.38
N GLU A 640 1.50 25.12 -11.56
CA GLU A 640 2.94 24.86 -11.76
C GLU A 640 3.84 25.85 -11.02
N ALA A 641 3.54 27.16 -11.13
CA ALA A 641 4.34 28.21 -10.52
C ALA A 641 4.29 28.18 -8.99
N ALA A 642 3.16 27.80 -8.40
CA ALA A 642 2.99 27.59 -6.96
C ALA A 642 3.72 26.31 -6.51
N TRP A 643 3.52 25.23 -7.25
CA TRP A 643 4.13 23.92 -6.99
C TRP A 643 5.67 23.98 -6.94
N ARG A 644 6.29 24.68 -7.90
CA ARG A 644 7.74 24.94 -7.90
C ARG A 644 8.19 25.77 -6.69
N ARG A 645 7.38 26.72 -6.21
CA ARG A 645 7.67 27.47 -4.96
C ARG A 645 7.59 26.55 -3.75
N ILE A 646 6.57 25.71 -3.63
CA ILE A 646 6.40 24.78 -2.51
C ILE A 646 7.57 23.78 -2.42
N VAL A 647 7.96 23.15 -3.54
CA VAL A 647 9.12 22.23 -3.55
C VAL A 647 10.41 22.95 -3.15
N GLY A 648 10.62 24.20 -3.62
CA GLY A 648 11.76 25.02 -3.23
C GLY A 648 11.77 25.41 -1.74
N ILE A 649 10.63 25.86 -1.21
CA ILE A 649 10.44 26.26 0.20
C ILE A 649 10.61 25.06 1.14
N ALA A 650 10.07 23.90 0.78
CA ALA A 650 10.23 22.66 1.53
C ALA A 650 11.71 22.27 1.65
N ALA A 651 12.41 22.19 0.52
CA ALA A 651 13.83 21.87 0.47
C ALA A 651 14.70 22.88 1.25
N ALA A 652 14.45 24.19 1.08
CA ALA A 652 15.18 25.23 1.78
C ALA A 652 14.96 25.21 3.30
N SER A 653 13.74 24.92 3.75
CA SER A 653 13.39 24.78 5.18
C SER A 653 13.79 23.44 5.80
N GLY A 654 14.46 22.56 5.04
CA GLY A 654 14.79 21.21 5.50
C GLY A 654 13.58 20.32 5.80
N VAL A 655 12.43 20.61 5.19
CA VAL A 655 11.15 19.89 5.31
C VAL A 655 11.04 18.89 4.15
N PRO A 656 10.92 17.57 4.41
CA PRO A 656 10.74 16.58 3.36
C PRO A 656 9.35 16.71 2.72
N ALA A 657 9.31 16.92 1.41
CA ALA A 657 8.11 16.82 0.57
C ALA A 657 8.36 15.89 -0.63
N PRO A 658 8.60 14.58 -0.40
CA PRO A 658 9.00 13.65 -1.46
C PRO A 658 7.88 13.39 -2.48
N GLY A 659 6.60 13.40 -2.09
CA GLY A 659 5.46 13.32 -3.00
C GLY A 659 5.42 14.52 -3.95
N PHE A 660 5.42 15.75 -3.42
CA PHE A 660 5.45 16.96 -4.25
C PHE A 660 6.69 17.02 -5.15
N SER A 661 7.86 16.64 -4.64
CA SER A 661 9.12 16.69 -5.40
C SER A 661 9.16 15.65 -6.53
N SER A 662 8.71 14.42 -6.28
CA SER A 662 8.75 13.31 -7.25
C SER A 662 7.67 13.40 -8.33
N ALA A 663 6.51 13.98 -8.02
CA ALA A 663 5.48 14.30 -8.98
C ALA A 663 5.90 15.49 -9.88
N LEU A 664 6.56 16.52 -9.34
CA LEU A 664 7.08 17.63 -10.14
C LEU A 664 8.20 17.15 -11.09
N ALA A 665 9.12 16.33 -10.59
CA ALA A 665 10.18 15.75 -11.41
C ALA A 665 9.66 14.82 -12.52
N TYR A 666 8.53 14.13 -12.30
CA TYR A 666 7.85 13.34 -13.33
C TYR A 666 7.22 14.24 -14.41
N PHE A 667 6.50 15.29 -14.00
CA PHE A 667 5.93 16.26 -14.95
C PHE A 667 7.01 16.92 -15.82
N ASP A 668 8.08 17.42 -15.20
CA ASP A 668 9.23 17.99 -15.92
C ASP A 668 9.92 16.97 -16.84
N SER A 669 9.87 15.67 -16.50
CA SER A 669 10.43 14.61 -17.34
C SER A 669 9.59 14.33 -18.59
N LEU A 670 8.26 14.38 -18.50
CA LEU A 670 7.36 14.24 -19.65
C LEU A 670 7.32 15.51 -20.52
N ALA A 671 7.42 16.70 -19.92
CA ALA A 671 7.42 17.98 -20.63
C ALA A 671 8.76 18.29 -21.33
N SER A 672 9.78 17.42 -21.19
CA SER A 672 11.12 17.62 -21.74
C SER A 672 11.30 17.01 -23.13
N ASP A 673 11.48 17.85 -24.16
CA ASP A 673 11.87 17.47 -25.54
C ASP A 673 13.03 16.45 -25.59
N ARG A 674 14.00 16.56 -24.66
CA ARG A 674 15.12 15.61 -24.58
C ARG A 674 15.65 15.41 -23.16
N LEU A 675 15.49 14.19 -22.65
CA LEU A 675 16.05 13.75 -21.38
C LEU A 675 17.57 13.44 -21.45
N PRO A 676 18.30 13.50 -20.32
CA PRO A 676 19.73 13.14 -20.24
C PRO A 676 20.02 11.65 -20.50
N ALA A 677 19.00 10.82 -20.77
CA ALA A 677 19.13 9.40 -21.11
C ALA A 677 20.11 9.12 -22.27
N SER A 678 20.36 10.06 -23.18
CA SER A 678 21.39 9.87 -24.22
C SER A 678 22.82 9.78 -23.66
N LEU A 679 23.10 10.35 -22.47
CA LEU A 679 24.37 10.10 -21.76
C LEU A 679 24.39 8.70 -21.13
N ILE A 680 23.26 8.24 -20.57
CA ILE A 680 23.13 6.88 -20.02
C ILE A 680 23.39 5.85 -21.13
N GLN A 681 22.82 6.05 -22.32
CA GLN A 681 23.08 5.22 -23.50
C GLN A 681 24.56 5.24 -23.92
N GLY A 682 25.20 6.41 -24.00
CA GLY A 682 26.63 6.51 -24.29
C GLY A 682 27.52 5.80 -23.25
N LEU A 683 27.16 5.87 -21.97
CA LEU A 683 27.86 5.14 -20.90
C LEU A 683 27.66 3.63 -21.00
N ARG A 684 26.42 3.16 -21.21
CA ARG A 684 26.09 1.74 -21.42
C ARG A 684 26.86 1.16 -22.61
N ASP A 685 26.96 1.91 -23.70
CA ASP A 685 27.76 1.51 -24.86
C ASP A 685 29.27 1.51 -24.55
N PHE A 686 29.76 2.51 -23.80
CA PHE A 686 31.16 2.61 -23.39
C PHE A 686 31.67 1.42 -22.58
N PHE A 687 30.95 1.01 -21.53
CA PHE A 687 31.43 -0.07 -20.64
C PHE A 687 30.94 -1.48 -21.03
N GLY A 688 29.87 -1.58 -21.83
CA GLY A 688 29.17 -2.85 -22.06
C GLY A 688 28.81 -3.14 -23.51
N ALA A 689 29.18 -2.29 -24.47
CA ALA A 689 28.82 -2.41 -25.90
C ALA A 689 27.30 -2.59 -26.12
N HIS A 690 26.48 -2.00 -25.24
CA HIS A 690 25.03 -2.17 -25.22
C HIS A 690 24.28 -1.46 -26.37
N THR A 691 24.98 -0.77 -27.26
CA THR A 691 24.46 -0.03 -28.43
C THR A 691 23.55 1.17 -28.08
N TYR A 692 23.34 2.03 -29.06
CA TYR A 692 22.43 3.18 -29.01
C TYR A 692 21.79 3.45 -30.37
N GLN A 693 20.61 4.06 -30.36
CA GLN A 693 19.97 4.64 -31.54
C GLN A 693 20.33 6.13 -31.67
N ARG A 694 20.07 6.72 -32.83
CA ARG A 694 20.38 8.14 -33.13
C ARG A 694 19.14 8.92 -33.57
N ILE A 695 19.21 10.23 -33.42
CA ILE A 695 18.13 11.17 -33.79
C ILE A 695 18.26 11.70 -35.23
N ASP A 696 19.38 11.43 -35.91
CA ASP A 696 19.72 11.97 -37.23
C ASP A 696 19.80 10.89 -38.33
N LYS A 697 19.64 9.61 -37.97
CA LYS A 697 19.50 8.46 -38.87
C LYS A 697 18.92 7.27 -38.12
N ASP A 698 18.12 6.46 -38.81
CA ASP A 698 17.70 5.14 -38.34
C ASP A 698 18.90 4.19 -38.21
N GLY A 699 18.74 3.14 -37.40
CA GLY A 699 19.73 2.09 -37.17
C GLY A 699 20.18 1.98 -35.71
N THR A 700 20.88 0.89 -35.39
CA THR A 700 21.47 0.63 -34.07
C THR A 700 22.99 0.71 -34.18
N PHE A 701 23.62 1.47 -33.29
CA PHE A 701 25.02 1.86 -33.40
C PHE A 701 25.82 1.52 -32.14
N HIS A 702 27.08 1.16 -32.35
CA HIS A 702 28.09 0.98 -31.31
C HIS A 702 29.31 1.84 -31.67
N THR A 703 29.86 2.58 -30.71
CA THR A 703 31.16 3.23 -30.90
C THR A 703 32.28 2.32 -30.40
N LEU A 704 33.35 2.17 -31.19
CA LEU A 704 34.52 1.38 -30.82
C LEU A 704 35.39 2.15 -29.81
N TRP A 705 34.90 2.34 -28.58
CA TRP A 705 35.48 3.25 -27.57
C TRP A 705 36.94 2.97 -27.19
N SER A 706 37.38 1.73 -27.39
CA SER A 706 38.74 1.23 -27.15
C SER A 706 39.69 1.37 -28.34
N ASP A 707 39.18 1.60 -29.56
CA ASP A 707 40.00 1.85 -30.76
C ASP A 707 40.52 3.30 -30.73
N ASP A 708 41.75 3.52 -31.24
CA ASP A 708 42.36 4.86 -31.35
C ASP A 708 41.52 5.83 -32.21
N ASP A 709 40.75 5.31 -33.18
CA ASP A 709 39.92 6.12 -34.08
C ASP A 709 38.45 6.31 -33.62
N ARG A 710 38.01 5.52 -32.62
CA ARG A 710 36.65 5.51 -32.06
C ARG A 710 35.53 5.58 -33.11
N ARG A 711 35.66 4.85 -34.22
CA ARG A 711 34.58 4.77 -35.22
C ARG A 711 33.28 4.24 -34.60
N GLU A 712 32.19 4.85 -35.02
CA GLU A 712 30.86 4.26 -34.95
C GLU A 712 30.73 3.15 -35.99
N VAL A 713 30.14 2.02 -35.59
CA VAL A 713 29.72 0.92 -36.46
C VAL A 713 28.24 0.64 -36.24
N GLU A 714 27.55 0.27 -37.31
CA GLU A 714 26.16 -0.18 -37.24
C GLU A 714 26.12 -1.67 -36.87
N GLN A 715 25.15 -2.07 -36.06
CA GLN A 715 24.94 -3.44 -35.59
C GLN A 715 23.45 -3.81 -35.64
N GLU A 716 23.17 -5.11 -35.63
CA GLU A 716 21.81 -5.60 -35.38
C GLU A 716 21.36 -5.24 -33.95
N PRO A 717 20.06 -5.01 -33.69
CA PRO A 717 19.55 -4.79 -32.34
C PRO A 717 19.89 -5.94 -31.38
N SER A 718 20.44 -5.61 -30.21
CA SER A 718 20.71 -6.59 -29.14
C SER A 718 19.41 -7.24 -28.66
N THR A 719 19.31 -8.57 -28.75
CA THR A 719 18.14 -9.35 -28.32
C THR A 719 18.17 -9.68 -26.82
N HIS A 720 18.41 -8.68 -25.98
CA HIS A 720 18.60 -8.80 -24.52
C HIS A 720 17.71 -7.82 -23.75
#